data_AF-A0A173LH39-F1
#
_entry.id   AF-A0A173LH39-F1
#
_cell.length_a   1.000
_cell.length_b   1.000
_cell.length_c   1.000
_cell.angle_alpha   90.00
_cell.angle_beta   90.00
_cell.angle_gamma   90.00
#
_symmetry.space_group_name_H-M   'P 1'
#
loop_
_entity.id
_entity.type
_entity.pdbx_description
1 polymer ?
#
loop_
_entity_poly.entity_id
_entity_poly.type
_entity_poly.pdbx_seq_one_letter_code
_entity_poly.pdbx_strand_id
1 'polypeptide(L)'
;MTSYDDSIDRVEFSFDRDELGFTPPPAPPEQTVDPVLTEDEVLELATVRAVAALRRGPLPAPAKAARTVCEWTAAVYEGWKKKDDESKEGKKAKGAAGAAPPKGITHRQAAELTMLYLPVALIPAVETEPDRDVALLAVYNADDGLYEQCSGRTNQITVFLRRLAYDANDRWIGETLSAIRDLAPLRYQCTDPDLVALDDCVYKMSTGERLPYTPDLVFMAKARTKLPEVEPELPRIENPDGTWWDPASWLLETMGTPELARQIHEVNNRILRPRAFGDDKVIMLYSESGSNGKGTVLEMQRCMVGGERGLRCASIGLENFGGDARDFILTSLLNAAVNLSDESDPDGFMKSSAMLKAIGSHDPVLINRKNRDAVTTKLFVTMVFSINKLPKMKDKSQAIDRRLYIIPFGQRFMSDGTTDIKRNPRIKSDYLKRPEVREWFVWQALKVIGPITEMSTPPSVAEVLEEFREANDPIVDFWRRYEPQFAVTDLGHLPLEMLYDLYKAESRARRGTSAGVESIRNFSDRLVEEAARGGVWREERNARDRVQKSLASWADTCAGQVAPIIQDLGRSWADLRPDGATHELVSGDERVARWGRDLEGLPIGTLRSQKSLALPRRASCLVRDLQVAPQLLDHVPAEVSSPLADPSAETTDDVPDLAPLTAAEIAEIATWANRGVPAGVPPAPAPVWAEVRE
;
A
#
# COMPACT_ATOMS: atom_id res chain seq x y z
N MET A 1 7.34 -29.78 -3.85
CA MET A 1 7.43 -30.19 -5.27
C MET A 1 7.43 -28.91 -6.09
N THR A 2 8.56 -28.61 -6.72
CA THR A 2 8.78 -27.42 -7.54
C THR A 2 7.78 -27.40 -8.70
N SER A 3 6.94 -26.38 -8.77
CA SER A 3 6.11 -26.13 -9.96
C SER A 3 7.06 -25.81 -11.11
N TYR A 4 7.19 -26.77 -12.02
CA TYR A 4 7.73 -26.55 -13.35
C TYR A 4 6.89 -25.47 -14.03
N ASP A 5 7.56 -24.42 -14.51
CA ASP A 5 6.95 -23.30 -15.21
C ASP A 5 6.76 -23.72 -16.67
N ASP A 6 5.60 -24.30 -16.98
CA ASP A 6 5.19 -24.77 -18.32
C ASP A 6 5.06 -23.61 -19.36
N SER A 7 5.46 -22.39 -19.01
CA SER A 7 5.46 -21.22 -19.91
C SER A 7 6.69 -21.12 -20.83
N ILE A 8 7.73 -21.95 -20.63
CA ILE A 8 8.98 -21.85 -21.39
C ILE A 8 8.93 -22.63 -22.73
N ASP A 9 8.01 -23.59 -22.89
CA ASP A 9 7.96 -24.48 -24.05
C ASP A 9 7.01 -24.05 -25.18
N ARG A 10 6.42 -22.84 -25.12
CA ARG A 10 5.47 -22.36 -26.15
C ARG A 10 5.75 -20.95 -26.68
N VAL A 11 7.01 -20.61 -26.95
CA VAL A 11 7.31 -19.47 -27.82
C VAL A 11 7.38 -19.98 -29.26
N GLU A 12 6.23 -20.13 -29.91
CA GLU A 12 6.14 -20.31 -31.37
C GLU A 12 6.34 -18.96 -32.05
N PHE A 13 7.46 -18.79 -32.75
CA PHE A 13 7.66 -17.64 -33.65
C PHE A 13 6.97 -17.97 -34.98
N SER A 14 5.73 -17.51 -35.18
CA SER A 14 5.04 -17.69 -36.46
C SER A 14 5.50 -16.66 -37.49
N PHE A 15 6.29 -17.09 -38.46
CA PHE A 15 6.39 -16.37 -39.74
C PHE A 15 6.41 -17.41 -40.86
N ASP A 16 5.30 -17.51 -41.56
CA ASP A 16 5.22 -18.24 -42.81
C ASP A 16 5.18 -17.24 -43.97
N ARG A 17 5.91 -17.58 -45.05
CA ARG A 17 5.59 -17.28 -46.46
C ARG A 17 6.79 -17.58 -47.34
N ASP A 18 6.87 -18.85 -47.74
CA ASP A 18 7.34 -19.19 -49.07
C ASP A 18 6.41 -18.52 -50.09
N GLU A 19 6.95 -17.57 -50.85
CA GLU A 19 6.63 -17.29 -52.26
C GLU A 19 7.31 -15.97 -52.66
N LEU A 20 8.41 -16.08 -53.42
CA LEU A 20 8.79 -15.23 -54.58
C LEU A 20 10.33 -15.23 -54.76
N GLY A 21 10.77 -16.06 -55.71
CA GLY A 21 11.95 -15.89 -56.56
C GLY A 21 13.17 -15.19 -55.97
N PHE A 22 14.07 -15.97 -55.38
CA PHE A 22 15.42 -15.55 -54.98
C PHE A 22 16.25 -15.05 -56.17
N THR A 23 16.81 -13.85 -56.04
CA THR A 23 18.14 -13.52 -56.57
C THR A 23 19.00 -12.98 -55.42
N PRO A 24 20.26 -13.44 -55.27
CA PRO A 24 21.12 -12.99 -54.18
C PRO A 24 21.44 -11.48 -54.33
N PRO A 25 21.53 -10.71 -53.22
CA PRO A 25 21.87 -9.29 -53.31
C PRO A 25 23.32 -9.10 -53.76
N PRO A 26 23.61 -8.00 -54.49
CA PRO A 26 24.95 -7.72 -54.99
C PRO A 26 25.93 -7.48 -53.84
N ALA A 27 27.20 -7.86 -54.06
CA ALA A 27 28.29 -7.60 -53.14
C ALA A 27 28.36 -6.09 -52.77
N PRO A 28 28.64 -5.74 -51.50
CA PRO A 28 28.67 -4.35 -51.08
C PRO A 28 29.77 -3.58 -51.84
N PRO A 29 29.53 -2.32 -52.23
CA PRO A 29 30.51 -1.54 -52.97
C PRO A 29 31.73 -1.25 -52.08
N GLU A 30 32.93 -1.41 -52.65
CA GLU A 30 34.17 -0.86 -52.07
C GLU A 30 34.00 0.65 -51.92
N GLN A 31 33.84 1.14 -50.69
CA GLN A 31 33.91 2.57 -50.41
C GLN A 31 34.86 2.87 -49.27
N THR A 32 35.76 3.79 -49.62
CA THR A 32 36.89 4.36 -48.91
C THR A 32 36.51 4.87 -47.52
N VAL A 33 37.06 4.21 -46.51
CA VAL A 33 37.12 4.70 -45.12
C VAL A 33 38.31 5.66 -45.04
N ASP A 34 38.06 6.95 -44.83
CA ASP A 34 39.00 7.93 -44.28
C ASP A 34 38.16 8.97 -43.51
N PRO A 35 38.45 9.25 -42.23
CA PRO A 35 39.76 9.62 -41.68
C PRO A 35 40.43 8.46 -40.93
N VAL A 36 41.59 8.71 -40.30
CA VAL A 36 42.36 7.76 -39.45
C VAL A 36 41.49 7.32 -38.26
N LEU A 37 40.56 6.40 -38.51
CA LEU A 37 39.78 5.72 -37.49
C LEU A 37 40.71 4.78 -36.74
N THR A 38 40.50 4.70 -35.44
CA THR A 38 41.08 3.69 -34.58
C THR A 38 40.49 2.31 -34.90
N GLU A 39 41.18 1.26 -34.50
CA GLU A 39 40.72 -0.13 -34.62
C GLU A 39 39.30 -0.32 -34.04
N ASP A 40 39.02 0.25 -32.86
CA ASP A 40 37.73 0.13 -32.19
C ASP A 40 36.62 0.85 -32.97
N GLU A 41 36.88 2.05 -33.50
CA GLU A 41 35.90 2.81 -34.29
C GLU A 41 35.52 2.09 -35.60
N VAL A 42 36.46 1.36 -36.21
CA VAL A 42 36.19 0.55 -37.41
C VAL A 42 35.29 -0.63 -37.07
N LEU A 43 35.57 -1.34 -35.98
CA LEU A 43 34.76 -2.47 -35.53
C LEU A 43 33.34 -2.04 -35.13
N GLU A 44 33.21 -0.90 -34.45
CA GLU A 44 31.93 -0.31 -34.09
C GLU A 44 31.12 0.07 -35.33
N LEU A 45 31.72 0.84 -36.26
CA LEU A 45 31.05 1.26 -37.50
C LEU A 45 30.63 0.07 -38.35
N ALA A 46 31.50 -0.95 -38.47
CA ALA A 46 31.19 -2.17 -39.20
C ALA A 46 30.01 -2.92 -38.57
N THR A 47 29.98 -3.00 -37.23
CA THR A 47 28.89 -3.63 -36.47
C THR A 47 27.57 -2.91 -36.69
N VAL A 48 27.54 -1.58 -36.51
CA VAL A 48 26.33 -0.75 -36.70
C VAL A 48 25.79 -0.91 -38.12
N ARG A 49 26.66 -0.94 -39.14
CA ARG A 49 26.26 -1.14 -40.54
C ARG A 49 25.70 -2.53 -40.79
N ALA A 50 26.32 -3.58 -40.26
CA ALA A 50 25.84 -4.96 -40.41
C ALA A 50 24.46 -5.14 -39.75
N VAL A 51 24.28 -4.61 -38.53
CA VAL A 51 23.00 -4.63 -37.80
C VAL A 51 21.93 -3.82 -38.55
N ALA A 52 22.28 -2.64 -39.08
CA ALA A 52 21.37 -1.83 -39.88
C ALA A 52 20.97 -2.53 -41.19
N ALA A 53 21.86 -3.31 -41.80
CA ALA A 53 21.53 -4.12 -42.97
C ALA A 53 20.54 -5.24 -42.62
N LEU A 54 20.73 -5.94 -41.49
CA LEU A 54 19.79 -6.95 -40.99
C LEU A 54 18.40 -6.37 -40.73
N ARG A 55 18.31 -5.13 -40.23
CA ARG A 55 17.04 -4.44 -39.97
C ARG A 55 16.19 -4.17 -41.22
N ARG A 56 16.78 -4.16 -42.42
CA ARG A 56 16.07 -3.86 -43.69
C ARG A 56 15.30 -5.05 -44.26
N GLY A 57 15.49 -6.25 -43.73
CA GLY A 57 14.83 -7.47 -44.19
C GLY A 57 14.25 -8.30 -43.04
N PRO A 58 13.65 -9.46 -43.32
CA PRO A 58 13.23 -10.38 -42.28
C PRO A 58 14.43 -10.82 -41.45
N LEU A 59 14.29 -10.72 -40.12
CA LEU A 59 15.36 -11.10 -39.21
C LEU A 59 15.63 -12.60 -39.32
N PRO A 60 16.88 -13.02 -39.60
CA PRO A 60 17.21 -14.43 -39.64
C PRO A 60 17.21 -15.04 -38.23
N ALA A 61 17.38 -16.36 -38.12
CA ALA A 61 17.60 -16.98 -36.82
C ALA A 61 18.80 -16.34 -36.07
N PRO A 62 18.77 -16.19 -34.73
CA PRO A 62 19.81 -15.48 -33.97
C PRO A 62 21.23 -15.95 -34.29
N ALA A 63 21.49 -17.25 -34.30
CA ALA A 63 22.80 -17.81 -34.63
C ALA A 63 23.27 -17.44 -36.06
N LYS A 64 22.35 -17.31 -37.02
CA LYS A 64 22.66 -16.89 -38.39
C LYS A 64 22.98 -15.39 -38.45
N ALA A 65 22.21 -14.55 -37.77
CA ALA A 65 22.53 -13.12 -37.64
C ALA A 65 23.92 -12.91 -37.01
N ALA A 66 24.23 -13.65 -35.95
CA ALA A 66 25.53 -13.59 -35.29
C ALA A 66 26.68 -13.88 -36.26
N ARG A 67 26.57 -14.95 -37.06
CA ARG A 67 27.56 -15.29 -38.10
C ARG A 67 27.68 -14.18 -39.14
N THR A 68 26.57 -13.67 -39.66
CA THR A 68 26.57 -12.60 -40.66
C THR A 68 27.27 -11.33 -40.14
N VAL A 69 27.02 -10.93 -38.89
CA VAL A 69 27.70 -9.76 -38.29
C VAL A 69 29.20 -10.03 -38.13
N CYS A 70 29.61 -11.22 -37.65
CA CYS A 70 31.02 -11.59 -37.53
C CYS A 70 31.75 -11.58 -38.88
N GLU A 71 31.16 -12.20 -39.91
CA GLU A 71 31.75 -12.26 -41.25
C GLU A 71 31.89 -10.87 -41.86
N TRP A 72 30.87 -10.03 -41.72
CA TRP A 72 30.90 -8.65 -42.21
C TRP A 72 31.99 -7.83 -41.50
N THR A 73 32.01 -7.88 -40.16
CA THR A 73 32.96 -7.09 -39.37
C THR A 73 34.40 -7.53 -39.61
N ALA A 74 34.65 -8.83 -39.73
CA ALA A 74 35.96 -9.35 -40.12
C ALA A 74 36.39 -8.85 -41.51
N ALA A 75 35.48 -8.87 -42.50
CA ALA A 75 35.80 -8.39 -43.85
C ALA A 75 36.15 -6.89 -43.88
N VAL A 76 35.41 -6.05 -43.15
CA VAL A 76 35.69 -4.61 -43.04
C VAL A 76 37.01 -4.36 -42.30
N TYR A 77 37.26 -5.10 -41.23
CA TYR A 77 38.48 -4.99 -40.43
C TYR A 77 39.73 -5.33 -41.26
N GLU A 78 39.73 -6.46 -41.98
CA GLU A 78 40.85 -6.87 -42.83
C GLU A 78 41.14 -5.83 -43.93
N GLY A 79 40.08 -5.24 -44.52
CA GLY A 79 40.22 -4.17 -45.50
C GLY A 79 40.82 -2.88 -44.94
N TRP A 80 40.48 -2.51 -43.70
CA TRP A 80 41.06 -1.36 -43.02
C TRP A 80 42.52 -1.61 -42.60
N LYS A 81 42.81 -2.76 -41.99
CA LYS A 81 44.16 -3.11 -41.52
C LYS A 81 45.18 -3.10 -42.65
N LYS A 82 44.80 -3.61 -43.82
CA LYS A 82 45.65 -3.56 -45.02
C LYS A 82 46.02 -2.12 -45.41
N LYS A 83 45.05 -1.19 -45.39
CA LYS A 83 45.29 0.23 -45.70
C LYS A 83 46.12 0.94 -44.63
N ASP A 84 45.88 0.60 -43.36
CA ASP A 84 46.63 1.15 -42.23
C ASP A 84 48.10 0.70 -42.26
N ASP A 85 48.37 -0.57 -42.53
CA ASP A 85 49.72 -1.11 -42.71
C ASP A 85 50.44 -0.47 -43.92
N GLU A 86 49.76 -0.34 -45.06
CA GLU A 86 50.28 0.37 -46.26
C GLU A 86 50.62 1.84 -45.95
N SER A 87 49.84 2.51 -45.09
CA SER A 87 50.10 3.90 -44.68
C SER A 87 51.28 4.05 -43.72
N LYS A 88 51.64 2.98 -43.00
CA LYS A 88 52.69 2.95 -41.97
C LYS A 88 54.05 2.48 -42.50
N GLU A 89 54.14 1.89 -43.69
CA GLU A 89 55.39 1.42 -44.31
C GLU A 89 56.47 2.52 -44.53
N GLY A 90 56.18 3.80 -44.28
CA GLY A 90 57.15 4.90 -44.27
C GLY A 90 57.73 5.30 -42.89
N LYS A 91 57.21 4.78 -41.78
CA LYS A 91 57.65 5.14 -40.41
C LYS A 91 57.91 3.87 -39.60
N LYS A 92 59.17 3.61 -39.22
CA LYS A 92 59.55 2.51 -38.30
C LYS A 92 58.83 2.66 -36.95
N ALA A 93 57.66 2.05 -36.81
CA ALA A 93 57.00 1.87 -35.53
C ALA A 93 57.47 0.56 -34.90
N LYS A 94 58.16 0.68 -33.76
CA LYS A 94 58.59 -0.44 -32.92
C LYS A 94 57.39 -0.90 -32.08
N GLY A 95 56.91 -2.11 -32.33
CA GLY A 95 56.14 -2.90 -31.36
C GLY A 95 54.68 -2.49 -31.12
N ALA A 96 53.78 -2.96 -31.97
CA ALA A 96 52.45 -3.38 -31.54
C ALA A 96 52.08 -4.59 -32.41
N ALA A 97 51.96 -5.77 -31.81
CA ALA A 97 51.36 -6.91 -32.50
C ALA A 97 49.90 -6.53 -32.76
N GLY A 98 49.55 -6.17 -33.99
CA GLY A 98 48.19 -5.78 -34.35
C GLY A 98 47.22 -6.91 -33.99
N ALA A 99 46.13 -6.59 -33.30
CA ALA A 99 45.18 -7.59 -32.85
C ALA A 99 44.60 -8.36 -34.05
N ALA A 100 44.21 -9.61 -33.80
CA ALA A 100 43.50 -10.42 -34.79
C ALA A 100 42.01 -10.05 -34.75
N PRO A 101 41.28 -10.14 -35.88
CA PRO A 101 39.83 -9.92 -35.86
C PRO A 101 39.15 -10.87 -34.86
N PRO A 102 38.01 -10.47 -34.27
CA PRO A 102 37.29 -11.31 -33.32
C PRO A 102 36.98 -12.68 -33.92
N LYS A 103 37.38 -13.75 -33.24
CA LYS A 103 37.14 -15.14 -33.70
C LYS A 103 35.68 -15.58 -33.55
N GLY A 104 34.85 -14.77 -32.89
CA GLY A 104 33.45 -15.03 -32.62
C GLY A 104 32.74 -13.73 -32.26
N ILE A 105 31.45 -13.81 -32.01
CA ILE A 105 30.65 -12.63 -31.72
C ILE A 105 31.10 -11.97 -30.41
N THR A 106 31.45 -10.70 -30.49
CA THR A 106 31.85 -9.90 -29.32
C THR A 106 30.63 -9.57 -28.45
N HIS A 107 30.86 -9.25 -27.17
CA HIS A 107 29.80 -8.83 -26.25
C HIS A 107 29.02 -7.62 -26.78
N ARG A 108 29.73 -6.66 -27.41
CA ARG A 108 29.12 -5.47 -28.01
C ARG A 108 28.22 -5.83 -29.19
N GLN A 109 28.69 -6.68 -30.11
CA GLN A 109 27.89 -7.15 -31.24
C GLN A 109 26.66 -7.96 -30.77
N ALA A 110 26.83 -8.79 -29.75
CA ALA A 110 25.73 -9.54 -29.16
C ALA A 110 24.70 -8.64 -28.49
N ALA A 111 25.15 -7.56 -27.83
CA ALA A 111 24.27 -6.57 -27.25
C ALA A 111 23.46 -5.82 -28.32
N GLU A 112 24.09 -5.37 -29.41
CA GLU A 112 23.42 -4.74 -30.56
C GLU A 112 22.38 -5.66 -31.22
N LEU A 113 22.72 -6.94 -31.41
CA LEU A 113 21.76 -7.93 -31.90
C LEU A 113 20.63 -8.17 -30.89
N THR A 114 20.91 -8.17 -29.59
CA THR A 114 19.86 -8.27 -28.58
C THR A 114 18.89 -7.10 -28.67
N MET A 115 19.39 -5.87 -28.83
CA MET A 115 18.58 -4.67 -29.04
C MET A 115 17.78 -4.68 -30.36
N LEU A 116 18.24 -5.43 -31.37
CA LEU A 116 17.52 -5.59 -32.64
C LEU A 116 16.35 -6.57 -32.52
N TYR A 117 16.53 -7.68 -31.79
CA TYR A 117 15.54 -8.75 -31.70
C TYR A 117 14.57 -8.59 -30.53
N LEU A 118 15.02 -8.00 -29.42
CA LEU A 118 14.24 -7.82 -28.21
C LEU A 118 14.03 -6.33 -27.93
N PRO A 119 12.81 -5.90 -27.60
CA PRO A 119 12.54 -4.54 -27.13
C PRO A 119 12.99 -4.40 -25.68
N VAL A 120 14.30 -4.29 -25.47
CA VAL A 120 14.93 -4.13 -24.15
C VAL A 120 14.86 -2.67 -23.70
N ALA A 121 14.63 -2.43 -22.41
CA ALA A 121 14.76 -1.13 -21.80
C ALA A 121 15.34 -1.20 -20.38
N LEU A 122 15.91 -0.09 -19.94
CA LEU A 122 16.23 0.17 -18.54
C LEU A 122 15.12 1.01 -17.91
N ILE A 123 14.54 0.52 -16.82
CA ILE A 123 13.45 1.16 -16.09
C ILE A 123 13.97 1.66 -14.74
N PRO A 124 14.30 2.96 -14.60
CA PRO A 124 14.77 3.53 -13.35
C PRO A 124 13.62 3.80 -12.36
N ALA A 125 13.96 3.93 -11.08
CA ALA A 125 13.00 4.27 -10.02
C ALA A 125 12.54 5.74 -10.06
N VAL A 126 13.46 6.62 -10.44
CA VAL A 126 13.31 8.07 -10.39
C VAL A 126 13.80 8.67 -11.71
N GLU A 127 13.19 9.78 -12.09
CA GLU A 127 13.54 10.52 -13.31
C GLU A 127 14.83 11.33 -13.15
N THR A 128 15.16 11.72 -11.92
CA THR A 128 16.33 12.54 -11.58
C THR A 128 17.58 11.66 -11.41
N GLU A 129 18.59 11.88 -12.25
CA GLU A 129 19.89 11.17 -12.26
C GLU A 129 19.75 9.63 -12.29
N PRO A 130 19.31 9.06 -13.42
CA PRO A 130 19.08 7.62 -13.54
C PRO A 130 20.41 6.86 -13.48
N ASP A 131 20.69 6.28 -12.33
CA ASP A 131 21.76 5.29 -12.18
C ASP A 131 21.36 4.01 -12.93
N ARG A 132 22.08 3.75 -14.04
CA ARG A 132 21.86 2.60 -14.93
C ARG A 132 22.17 1.28 -14.25
N ASP A 133 22.98 1.25 -13.19
CA ASP A 133 23.34 0.03 -12.49
C ASP A 133 22.18 -0.45 -11.61
N VAL A 134 21.51 0.47 -10.93
CA VAL A 134 20.34 0.16 -10.08
C VAL A 134 19.02 0.08 -10.84
N ALA A 135 18.97 0.54 -12.09
CA ALA A 135 17.78 0.45 -12.94
C ALA A 135 17.40 -1.00 -13.27
N LEU A 136 16.09 -1.23 -13.44
CA LEU A 136 15.53 -2.52 -13.82
C LEU A 136 15.76 -2.79 -15.31
N LEU A 137 16.49 -3.86 -15.63
CA LEU A 137 16.58 -4.37 -17.01
C LEU A 137 15.31 -5.18 -17.33
N ALA A 138 14.57 -4.79 -18.37
CA ALA A 138 13.32 -5.41 -18.74
C ALA A 138 13.16 -5.58 -20.26
N VAL A 139 12.36 -6.56 -20.67
CA VAL A 139 11.99 -6.82 -22.08
C VAL A 139 10.49 -6.63 -22.24
N TYR A 140 10.08 -5.87 -23.25
CA TYR A 140 8.67 -5.72 -23.58
C TYR A 140 8.12 -6.97 -24.27
N ASN A 141 7.02 -7.50 -23.75
CA ASN A 141 6.27 -8.60 -24.33
C ASN A 141 5.12 -8.02 -25.16
N ALA A 142 5.17 -8.18 -26.49
CA ALA A 142 4.16 -7.62 -27.39
C ALA A 142 2.78 -8.30 -27.24
N ASP A 143 2.75 -9.57 -26.83
CA ASP A 143 1.51 -10.32 -26.64
C ASP A 143 0.80 -9.92 -25.33
N ASP A 144 1.57 -9.67 -24.26
CA ASP A 144 1.03 -9.25 -22.97
C ASP A 144 0.91 -7.71 -22.84
N GLY A 145 1.64 -6.95 -23.64
CA GLY A 145 1.71 -5.48 -23.54
C GLY A 145 2.46 -4.96 -22.32
N LEU A 146 3.27 -5.79 -21.66
CA LEU A 146 3.99 -5.46 -20.43
C LEU A 146 5.50 -5.54 -20.61
N TYR A 147 6.22 -4.76 -19.80
CA TYR A 147 7.63 -4.97 -19.56
C TYR A 147 7.84 -6.03 -18.48
N GLU A 148 8.57 -7.09 -18.83
CA GLU A 148 8.95 -8.15 -17.90
C GLU A 148 10.39 -7.95 -17.43
N GLN A 149 10.58 -7.92 -16.12
CA GLN A 149 11.91 -7.82 -15.53
C GLN A 149 12.76 -9.03 -15.91
N CYS A 150 13.89 -8.77 -16.57
CA CYS A 150 14.90 -9.79 -16.83
C CYS A 150 15.85 -9.88 -15.64
N SER A 151 15.62 -10.86 -14.78
CA SER A 151 16.45 -11.09 -13.59
C SER A 151 16.80 -12.57 -13.40
N GLY A 152 17.96 -12.84 -12.81
CA GLY A 152 18.41 -14.22 -12.55
C GLY A 152 19.17 -14.86 -13.72
N ARG A 153 19.56 -16.13 -13.53
CA ARG A 153 20.38 -16.87 -14.50
C ARG A 153 19.64 -17.17 -15.80
N THR A 154 18.35 -17.50 -15.71
CA THR A 154 17.50 -17.82 -16.84
C THR A 154 16.39 -16.78 -16.95
N ASN A 155 16.40 -16.02 -18.03
CA ASN A 155 15.40 -15.03 -18.39
C ASN A 155 15.39 -14.85 -19.92
N GLN A 156 14.49 -14.02 -20.45
CA GLN A 156 14.34 -13.85 -21.90
C GLN A 156 15.65 -13.46 -22.61
N ILE A 157 16.41 -12.52 -22.02
CA ILE A 157 17.70 -12.09 -22.58
C ILE A 157 18.71 -13.23 -22.53
N THR A 158 18.86 -13.92 -21.40
CA THR A 158 19.88 -14.96 -21.27
C THR A 158 19.57 -16.20 -22.09
N VAL A 159 18.29 -16.49 -22.35
CA VAL A 159 17.84 -17.51 -23.30
C VAL A 159 18.16 -17.08 -24.73
N PHE A 160 17.87 -15.82 -25.11
CA PHE A 160 18.23 -15.29 -26.41
C PHE A 160 19.75 -15.36 -26.66
N LEU A 161 20.56 -14.94 -25.69
CA LEU A 161 22.02 -14.97 -25.79
C LEU A 161 22.57 -16.39 -26.03
N ARG A 162 21.97 -17.42 -25.41
CA ARG A 162 22.36 -18.83 -25.66
C ARG A 162 21.93 -19.35 -27.03
N ARG A 163 20.87 -18.79 -27.61
CA ARG A 163 20.48 -19.06 -29.02
C ARG A 163 21.38 -18.31 -30.01
N LEU A 164 21.93 -17.18 -29.59
CA LEU A 164 22.86 -16.38 -30.36
C LEU A 164 24.27 -17.01 -30.40
N ALA A 165 24.76 -17.44 -29.24
CA ALA A 165 26.05 -18.10 -29.04
C ALA A 165 25.89 -19.35 -28.16
N TYR A 166 26.02 -20.53 -28.77
CA TYR A 166 25.72 -21.81 -28.13
C TYR A 166 26.66 -22.15 -26.96
N ASP A 167 27.92 -21.75 -27.04
CA ASP A 167 28.97 -21.99 -26.04
C ASP A 167 29.13 -20.81 -25.05
N ALA A 168 28.16 -19.88 -25.02
CA ALA A 168 28.17 -18.74 -24.11
C ALA A 168 28.19 -19.19 -22.63
N ASN A 169 29.30 -18.91 -21.95
CA ASN A 169 29.44 -19.14 -20.52
C ASN A 169 28.90 -17.94 -19.70
N ASP A 170 28.74 -18.14 -18.39
CA ASP A 170 28.15 -17.12 -17.50
C ASP A 170 28.96 -15.80 -17.47
N ARG A 171 30.28 -15.87 -17.64
CA ARG A 171 31.12 -14.66 -17.72
C ARG A 171 30.83 -13.87 -19.00
N TRP A 172 30.79 -14.54 -20.14
CA TRP A 172 30.49 -13.92 -21.43
C TRP A 172 29.08 -13.31 -21.43
N ILE A 173 28.11 -13.98 -20.80
CA ILE A 173 26.76 -13.45 -20.61
C ILE A 173 26.77 -12.22 -19.70
N GLY A 174 27.52 -12.25 -18.60
CA GLY A 174 27.68 -11.10 -17.70
C GLY A 174 28.24 -9.86 -18.41
N GLU A 175 29.33 -10.02 -19.16
CA GLU A 175 29.96 -8.95 -19.95
C GLU A 175 29.01 -8.44 -21.05
N THR A 176 28.21 -9.33 -21.66
CA THR A 176 27.18 -8.95 -22.64
C THR A 176 26.01 -8.21 -22.01
N LEU A 177 25.57 -8.60 -20.80
CA LEU A 177 24.53 -7.89 -20.06
C LEU A 177 24.97 -6.47 -19.70
N SER A 178 26.24 -6.27 -19.31
CA SER A 178 26.79 -4.92 -19.12
C SER A 178 26.71 -4.10 -20.41
N ALA A 179 27.14 -4.66 -21.55
CA ALA A 179 27.03 -3.98 -22.85
C ALA A 179 25.57 -3.69 -23.26
N ILE A 180 24.62 -4.58 -22.91
CA ILE A 180 23.18 -4.35 -23.12
C ILE A 180 22.70 -3.18 -22.26
N ARG A 181 23.13 -3.07 -20.99
CA ARG A 181 22.79 -1.92 -20.14
C ARG A 181 23.35 -0.60 -20.67
N ASP A 182 24.52 -0.62 -21.31
CA ASP A 182 25.09 0.56 -21.95
C ASP A 182 24.26 1.01 -23.17
N LEU A 183 23.67 0.06 -23.90
CA LEU A 183 22.86 0.31 -25.10
C LEU A 183 21.39 0.59 -24.83
N ALA A 184 20.82 -0.05 -23.82
CA ALA A 184 19.39 -0.06 -23.60
C ALA A 184 18.86 1.36 -23.35
N PRO A 185 17.76 1.75 -24.02
CA PRO A 185 17.12 3.04 -23.78
C PRO A 185 16.57 3.09 -22.36
N LEU A 186 16.69 4.26 -21.73
CA LEU A 186 15.97 4.55 -20.49
C LEU A 186 14.49 4.76 -20.81
N ARG A 187 13.62 4.05 -20.11
CA ARG A 187 12.18 4.14 -20.23
C ARG A 187 11.56 4.23 -18.84
N TYR A 188 10.73 5.21 -18.61
CA TYR A 188 10.13 5.45 -17.30
C TYR A 188 8.75 4.78 -17.23
N GLN A 189 8.44 4.19 -16.08
CA GLN A 189 7.10 3.66 -15.84
C GLN A 189 6.05 4.75 -16.10
N CYS A 190 4.94 4.38 -16.72
CA CYS A 190 3.82 5.28 -16.91
C CYS A 190 3.33 5.78 -15.54
N THR A 191 3.32 7.10 -15.36
CA THR A 191 2.87 7.78 -14.13
C THR A 191 1.52 8.48 -14.30
N ASP A 192 0.94 8.46 -15.51
CA ASP A 192 -0.34 9.10 -15.79
C ASP A 192 -1.47 8.46 -14.95
N PRO A 193 -2.11 9.21 -14.02
CA PRO A 193 -3.19 8.71 -13.18
C PRO A 193 -4.51 8.44 -13.94
N ASP A 194 -4.62 8.93 -15.17
CA ASP A 194 -5.81 8.77 -16.01
C ASP A 194 -5.81 7.42 -16.76
N LEU A 195 -4.65 6.77 -16.87
CA LEU A 195 -4.47 5.52 -17.62
C LEU A 195 -4.59 4.28 -16.73
N VAL A 196 -5.40 3.33 -17.19
CA VAL A 196 -5.68 2.06 -16.52
C VAL A 196 -5.29 0.90 -17.42
N ALA A 197 -4.34 0.08 -16.98
CA ALA A 197 -3.90 -1.09 -17.73
C ALA A 197 -4.83 -2.29 -17.46
N LEU A 198 -5.62 -2.69 -18.45
CA LEU A 198 -6.57 -3.81 -18.43
C LEU A 198 -6.14 -4.92 -19.39
N ASP A 199 -6.84 -6.06 -19.39
CA ASP A 199 -6.36 -7.22 -20.13
C ASP A 199 -6.27 -6.98 -21.65
N ASP A 200 -7.25 -6.25 -22.19
CA ASP A 200 -7.42 -5.96 -23.61
C ASP A 200 -6.89 -4.60 -24.06
N CYS A 201 -6.78 -3.62 -23.16
CA CYS A 201 -6.42 -2.25 -23.53
C CYS A 201 -5.82 -1.43 -22.38
N VAL A 202 -5.23 -0.29 -22.73
CA VAL A 202 -4.98 0.80 -21.78
C VAL A 202 -6.17 1.76 -21.86
N TYR A 203 -7.02 1.75 -20.83
CA TYR A 203 -8.23 2.57 -20.78
C TYR A 203 -7.94 3.94 -20.18
N LYS A 204 -8.38 5.01 -20.87
CA LYS A 204 -8.22 6.40 -20.43
C LYS A 204 -9.50 6.90 -19.77
N MET A 205 -9.47 7.18 -18.46
CA MET A 205 -10.67 7.47 -17.67
C MET A 205 -11.40 8.74 -18.13
N SER A 206 -10.67 9.82 -18.40
CA SER A 206 -11.23 11.15 -18.74
C SER A 206 -11.99 11.17 -20.07
N THR A 207 -11.58 10.38 -21.05
CA THR A 207 -12.12 10.40 -22.42
C THR A 207 -12.93 9.16 -22.76
N GLY A 208 -12.74 8.06 -22.03
CA GLY A 208 -13.29 6.75 -22.37
C GLY A 208 -12.56 6.03 -23.50
N GLU A 209 -11.43 6.57 -23.97
CA GLU A 209 -10.64 5.98 -25.05
C GLU A 209 -9.95 4.69 -24.62
N ARG A 210 -9.87 3.73 -25.55
CA ARG A 210 -9.10 2.49 -25.40
C ARG A 210 -7.85 2.57 -26.27
N LEU A 211 -6.70 2.69 -25.62
CA LEU A 211 -5.40 2.78 -26.28
C LEU A 211 -4.78 1.38 -26.41
N PRO A 212 -4.07 1.09 -27.53
CA PRO A 212 -3.30 -0.13 -27.65
C PRO A 212 -2.06 -0.09 -26.74
N TYR A 213 -1.58 -1.27 -26.33
CA TYR A 213 -0.30 -1.39 -25.66
C TYR A 213 0.86 -1.07 -26.61
N THR A 214 1.83 -0.31 -26.12
CA THR A 214 3.05 0.03 -26.88
C THR A 214 4.27 -0.01 -25.96
N PRO A 215 5.48 -0.25 -26.50
CA PRO A 215 6.73 -0.14 -25.73
C PRO A 215 6.99 1.26 -25.15
N ASP A 216 6.33 2.30 -25.68
CA ASP A 216 6.46 3.67 -25.17
C ASP A 216 5.65 3.89 -23.89
N LEU A 217 4.57 3.11 -23.69
CA LEU A 217 3.75 3.12 -22.47
C LEU A 217 4.19 1.99 -21.53
N VAL A 218 5.11 2.30 -20.63
CA VAL A 218 5.74 1.30 -19.75
C VAL A 218 4.81 0.90 -18.61
N PHE A 219 4.23 -0.29 -18.72
CA PHE A 219 3.54 -0.98 -17.63
C PHE A 219 4.29 -2.26 -17.24
N MET A 220 4.43 -2.49 -15.93
CA MET A 220 5.04 -3.73 -15.40
C MET A 220 3.99 -4.76 -14.94
N ALA A 221 2.75 -4.31 -14.75
CA ALA A 221 1.60 -5.14 -14.42
C ALA A 221 0.32 -4.50 -14.99
N LYS A 222 -0.68 -5.33 -15.27
CA LYS A 222 -2.04 -4.93 -15.67
C LYS A 222 -3.06 -5.85 -15.00
N ALA A 223 -4.31 -5.41 -14.93
CA ALA A 223 -5.40 -6.31 -14.57
C ALA A 223 -5.63 -7.34 -15.70
N ARG A 224 -5.96 -8.58 -15.33
CA ARG A 224 -6.26 -9.72 -16.21
C ARG A 224 -7.77 -9.89 -16.45
N THR A 225 -8.49 -8.77 -16.36
CA THR A 225 -9.92 -8.69 -16.63
C THR A 225 -10.14 -7.55 -17.61
N LYS A 226 -11.03 -7.77 -18.58
CA LYS A 226 -11.40 -6.78 -19.60
C LYS A 226 -12.39 -5.79 -19.01
N LEU A 227 -12.46 -4.60 -19.61
CA LEU A 227 -13.59 -3.71 -19.41
C LEU A 227 -14.58 -3.96 -20.56
N PRO A 228 -15.84 -4.34 -20.31
CA PRO A 228 -16.87 -4.45 -21.35
C PRO A 228 -17.05 -3.14 -22.14
N GLU A 229 -17.39 -3.23 -23.42
CA GLU A 229 -17.67 -2.05 -24.28
C GLU A 229 -18.96 -1.33 -23.89
N VAL A 230 -19.94 -2.11 -23.45
CA VAL A 230 -21.25 -1.64 -22.98
C VAL A 230 -21.44 -2.09 -21.53
N GLU A 231 -22.42 -1.48 -20.85
CA GLU A 231 -22.76 -1.86 -19.49
C GLU A 231 -23.12 -3.36 -19.41
N PRO A 232 -22.41 -4.17 -18.61
CA PRO A 232 -22.73 -5.57 -18.46
C PRO A 232 -24.04 -5.72 -17.67
N GLU A 233 -24.89 -6.65 -18.08
CA GLU A 233 -26.03 -7.08 -17.28
C GLU A 233 -25.56 -7.61 -15.92
N LEU A 234 -26.38 -7.43 -14.88
CA LEU A 234 -26.10 -7.99 -13.56
C LEU A 234 -26.04 -9.53 -13.67
N PRO A 235 -24.89 -10.17 -13.39
CA PRO A 235 -24.78 -11.62 -13.51
C PRO A 235 -25.75 -12.34 -12.59
N ARG A 236 -26.48 -13.33 -13.12
CA ARG A 236 -27.40 -14.18 -12.35
C ARG A 236 -26.96 -15.62 -12.44
N ILE A 237 -26.60 -16.21 -11.31
CA ILE A 237 -26.11 -17.59 -11.22
C ILE A 237 -27.06 -18.39 -10.35
N GLU A 238 -27.61 -19.48 -10.90
CA GLU A 238 -28.49 -20.37 -10.15
C GLU A 238 -27.67 -21.25 -9.19
N ASN A 239 -28.09 -21.29 -7.92
CA ASN A 239 -27.57 -22.18 -6.91
C ASN A 239 -28.18 -23.58 -7.02
N PRO A 240 -27.58 -24.63 -6.42
CA PRO A 240 -28.14 -25.99 -6.41
C PRO A 240 -29.55 -26.13 -5.87
N ASP A 241 -29.94 -25.22 -4.98
CA ASP A 241 -31.24 -25.20 -4.32
C ASP A 241 -32.29 -24.41 -5.11
N GLY A 242 -31.96 -23.98 -6.33
CA GLY A 242 -32.83 -23.20 -7.20
C GLY A 242 -32.91 -21.70 -6.85
N THR A 243 -32.18 -21.25 -5.83
CA THR A 243 -32.07 -19.82 -5.52
C THR A 243 -31.11 -19.12 -6.48
N TRP A 244 -31.22 -17.80 -6.62
CA TRP A 244 -30.34 -17.01 -7.48
C TRP A 244 -29.27 -16.28 -6.66
N TRP A 245 -28.06 -16.25 -7.19
CA TRP A 245 -26.95 -15.44 -6.70
C TRP A 245 -26.60 -14.37 -7.73
N ASP A 246 -26.36 -13.16 -7.25
CA ASP A 246 -25.81 -12.06 -8.04
C ASP A 246 -24.74 -11.30 -7.21
N PRO A 247 -23.75 -10.69 -7.87
CA PRO A 247 -22.63 -10.07 -7.16
C PRO A 247 -23.00 -8.81 -6.36
N ALA A 248 -24.07 -8.11 -6.72
CA ALA A 248 -24.49 -6.89 -6.04
C ALA A 248 -25.15 -7.19 -4.71
N SER A 249 -26.16 -8.07 -4.73
CA SER A 249 -26.87 -8.54 -3.53
C SER A 249 -25.91 -9.25 -2.58
N TRP A 250 -24.99 -10.07 -3.11
CA TRP A 250 -23.97 -10.74 -2.31
C TRP A 250 -23.04 -9.76 -1.59
N LEU A 251 -22.55 -8.72 -2.27
CA LEU A 251 -21.65 -7.76 -1.64
C LEU A 251 -22.39 -6.94 -0.58
N LEU A 252 -23.63 -6.55 -0.84
CA LEU A 252 -24.48 -5.87 0.13
C LEU A 252 -24.72 -6.73 1.38
N GLU A 253 -25.09 -7.99 1.19
CA GLU A 253 -25.25 -8.97 2.28
C GLU A 253 -23.94 -9.16 3.06
N THR A 254 -22.79 -9.21 2.36
CA THR A 254 -21.47 -9.36 3.00
C THR A 254 -21.09 -8.16 3.85
N MET A 255 -21.39 -6.95 3.38
CA MET A 255 -21.01 -5.73 4.07
C MET A 255 -22.05 -5.24 5.08
N GLY A 256 -23.30 -5.71 4.97
CA GLY A 256 -24.42 -5.34 5.83
C GLY A 256 -25.05 -3.98 5.53
N THR A 257 -24.31 -3.03 4.94
CA THR A 257 -24.82 -1.71 4.56
C THR A 257 -24.39 -1.28 3.15
N PRO A 258 -25.20 -0.47 2.44
CA PRO A 258 -24.82 0.10 1.15
C PRO A 258 -23.54 0.95 1.22
N GLU A 259 -23.32 1.68 2.31
CA GLU A 259 -22.15 2.53 2.50
C GLU A 259 -20.86 1.71 2.55
N LEU A 260 -20.87 0.58 3.27
CA LEU A 260 -19.74 -0.34 3.35
C LEU A 260 -19.55 -1.15 2.06
N ALA A 261 -20.64 -1.56 1.38
CA ALA A 261 -20.57 -2.18 0.06
C ALA A 261 -19.93 -1.23 -0.96
N ARG A 262 -20.29 0.05 -0.92
CA ARG A 262 -19.64 1.09 -1.73
C ARG A 262 -18.15 1.19 -1.44
N GLN A 263 -17.71 1.08 -0.19
CA GLN A 263 -16.27 1.10 0.14
C GLN A 263 -15.49 0.00 -0.57
N ILE A 264 -16.05 -1.20 -0.71
CA ILE A 264 -15.39 -2.27 -1.46
C ILE A 264 -15.25 -1.92 -2.95
N HIS A 265 -16.25 -1.27 -3.55
CA HIS A 265 -16.13 -0.77 -4.92
C HIS A 265 -15.11 0.37 -5.05
N GLU A 266 -15.00 1.27 -4.08
CA GLU A 266 -13.96 2.31 -4.04
C GLU A 266 -12.55 1.69 -3.89
N VAL A 267 -12.41 0.65 -3.04
CA VAL A 267 -11.17 -0.14 -2.95
C VAL A 267 -10.86 -0.81 -4.29
N ASN A 268 -11.85 -1.37 -4.98
CA ASN A 268 -11.65 -1.96 -6.31
C ASN A 268 -11.18 -0.91 -7.33
N ASN A 269 -11.73 0.31 -7.31
CA ASN A 269 -11.25 1.43 -8.12
C ASN A 269 -9.78 1.74 -7.82
N ARG A 270 -9.42 1.84 -6.54
CA ARG A 270 -8.03 2.06 -6.09
C ARG A 270 -7.07 0.95 -6.53
N ILE A 271 -7.51 -0.30 -6.46
CA ILE A 271 -6.71 -1.46 -6.90
C ILE A 271 -6.40 -1.36 -8.40
N LEU A 272 -7.39 -0.97 -9.22
CA LEU A 272 -7.21 -0.82 -10.66
C LEU A 272 -6.45 0.48 -11.02
N ARG A 273 -6.54 1.50 -10.17
CA ARG A 273 -6.00 2.85 -10.41
C ARG A 273 -5.05 3.30 -9.30
N PRO A 274 -4.00 2.55 -8.93
CA PRO A 274 -3.16 2.87 -7.77
C PRO A 274 -2.53 4.27 -7.89
N ARG A 275 -2.19 4.69 -9.11
CA ARG A 275 -1.58 6.00 -9.42
C ARG A 275 -2.52 7.19 -9.26
N ALA A 276 -3.83 6.97 -9.25
CA ALA A 276 -4.81 8.05 -9.21
C ALA A 276 -5.04 8.60 -7.80
N PHE A 277 -4.58 7.91 -6.76
CA PHE A 277 -4.86 8.25 -5.38
C PHE A 277 -3.64 8.91 -4.72
N GLY A 278 -3.85 10.08 -4.11
CA GLY A 278 -2.81 10.84 -3.40
C GLY A 278 -2.94 10.79 -1.87
N ASP A 279 -3.86 9.99 -1.35
CA ASP A 279 -4.19 9.87 0.08
C ASP A 279 -3.38 8.77 0.81
N ASP A 280 -2.46 8.10 0.10
CA ASP A 280 -1.48 7.12 0.61
C ASP A 280 -2.06 5.95 1.43
N LYS A 281 -3.35 5.63 1.24
CA LYS A 281 -4.07 4.63 2.05
C LYS A 281 -3.57 3.20 1.88
N VAL A 282 -3.50 2.52 3.02
CA VAL A 282 -3.35 1.08 3.25
C VAL A 282 -4.70 0.55 3.72
N ILE A 283 -5.25 -0.43 3.01
CA ILE A 283 -6.58 -0.95 3.30
C ILE A 283 -6.48 -2.13 4.26
N MET A 284 -7.31 -2.12 5.30
CA MET A 284 -7.45 -3.23 6.24
C MET A 284 -8.92 -3.65 6.32
N LEU A 285 -9.21 -4.91 6.00
CA LEU A 285 -10.50 -5.52 6.23
C LEU A 285 -10.47 -6.10 7.65
N TYR A 286 -11.27 -5.56 8.56
CA TYR A 286 -11.20 -5.86 9.99
C TYR A 286 -12.47 -6.53 10.50
N SER A 287 -12.30 -7.57 11.29
CA SER A 287 -13.37 -8.12 12.14
C SER A 287 -12.78 -9.15 13.08
N GLU A 288 -13.21 -9.13 14.34
CA GLU A 288 -12.70 -10.00 15.41
C GLU A 288 -13.06 -11.47 15.22
N SER A 289 -14.14 -11.74 14.48
CA SER A 289 -14.65 -13.08 14.26
C SER A 289 -14.13 -13.70 12.96
N GLY A 290 -14.08 -15.03 12.90
CA GLY A 290 -13.87 -15.76 11.65
C GLY A 290 -15.16 -15.88 10.83
N SER A 291 -15.02 -16.18 9.54
CA SER A 291 -16.14 -16.46 8.62
C SER A 291 -17.10 -15.28 8.40
N ASN A 292 -16.56 -14.10 8.16
CA ASN A 292 -17.30 -12.84 7.93
C ASN A 292 -17.27 -12.36 6.47
N GLY A 293 -16.65 -13.11 5.55
CA GLY A 293 -16.57 -12.75 4.14
C GLY A 293 -15.31 -12.00 3.70
N LYS A 294 -14.42 -11.58 4.63
CA LYS A 294 -13.13 -10.91 4.29
C LYS A 294 -12.31 -11.68 3.25
N GLY A 295 -12.07 -12.97 3.51
CA GLY A 295 -11.31 -13.84 2.61
C GLY A 295 -12.03 -14.16 1.29
N THR A 296 -13.34 -13.92 1.20
CA THR A 296 -14.12 -14.01 -0.05
C THR A 296 -14.02 -12.71 -0.85
N VAL A 297 -14.04 -11.54 -0.19
CA VAL A 297 -13.78 -10.23 -0.81
C VAL A 297 -12.35 -10.16 -1.35
N LEU A 298 -11.35 -10.64 -0.60
CA LEU A 298 -9.98 -10.74 -1.10
C LEU A 298 -9.87 -11.66 -2.32
N GLU A 299 -10.64 -12.76 -2.37
CA GLU A 299 -10.69 -13.60 -3.56
C GLU A 299 -11.31 -12.87 -4.74
N MET A 300 -12.41 -12.14 -4.54
CA MET A 300 -13.03 -11.32 -5.59
C MET A 300 -12.02 -10.34 -6.18
N GLN A 301 -11.25 -9.63 -5.33
CA GLN A 301 -10.20 -8.72 -5.78
C GLN A 301 -9.08 -9.44 -6.52
N ARG A 302 -8.68 -10.62 -6.04
CA ARG A 302 -7.67 -11.48 -6.67
C ARG A 302 -8.12 -11.95 -8.05
N CYS A 303 -9.37 -12.34 -8.21
CA CYS A 303 -9.96 -12.74 -9.49
C CYS A 303 -10.12 -11.55 -10.43
N MET A 304 -10.55 -10.40 -9.93
CA MET A 304 -10.68 -9.16 -10.70
C MET A 304 -9.34 -8.72 -11.30
N VAL A 305 -8.26 -8.73 -10.51
CA VAL A 305 -6.93 -8.29 -10.97
C VAL A 305 -6.16 -9.39 -11.68
N GLY A 306 -6.16 -10.61 -11.14
CA GLY A 306 -5.30 -11.70 -11.62
C GLY A 306 -5.99 -12.73 -12.49
N GLY A 307 -7.28 -12.54 -12.78
CA GLY A 307 -8.11 -13.52 -13.46
C GLY A 307 -8.33 -14.77 -12.62
N GLU A 308 -8.80 -15.85 -13.25
CA GLU A 308 -9.05 -17.12 -12.55
C GLU A 308 -7.80 -17.66 -11.81
N ARG A 309 -6.60 -17.37 -12.33
CA ARG A 309 -5.33 -17.87 -11.79
C ARG A 309 -4.66 -16.93 -10.79
N GLY A 310 -5.24 -15.76 -10.50
CA GLY A 310 -4.67 -14.79 -9.55
C GLY A 310 -3.28 -14.26 -9.94
N LEU A 311 -3.00 -14.15 -11.25
CA LEU A 311 -1.71 -13.67 -11.75
C LEU A 311 -1.44 -12.22 -11.29
N ARG A 312 -0.16 -11.86 -11.14
CA ARG A 312 0.27 -10.50 -10.74
C ARG A 312 -0.34 -10.01 -9.40
N CYS A 313 -0.82 -10.91 -8.55
CA CYS A 313 -1.25 -10.60 -7.18
C CYS A 313 -0.20 -11.11 -6.19
N ALA A 314 0.30 -10.24 -5.32
CA ALA A 314 1.14 -10.63 -4.18
C ALA A 314 0.29 -11.00 -2.97
N SER A 315 0.88 -11.73 -2.02
CA SER A 315 0.26 -12.11 -0.75
C SER A 315 1.30 -12.01 0.36
N ILE A 316 1.74 -10.79 0.64
CA ILE A 316 2.70 -10.49 1.70
C ILE A 316 1.95 -10.00 2.93
N GLY A 317 2.10 -10.71 4.05
CA GLY A 317 1.53 -10.34 5.35
C GLY A 317 2.07 -9.02 5.91
N LEU A 318 1.26 -8.34 6.70
CA LEU A 318 1.53 -7.01 7.24
C LEU A 318 2.84 -6.95 8.04
N GLU A 319 3.16 -7.98 8.80
CA GLU A 319 4.36 -8.09 9.63
C GLU A 319 5.66 -8.10 8.82
N ASN A 320 5.61 -8.50 7.55
CA ASN A 320 6.77 -8.54 6.66
C ASN A 320 7.23 -7.14 6.21
N PHE A 321 6.41 -6.12 6.42
CA PHE A 321 6.77 -4.73 6.13
C PHE A 321 7.53 -4.06 7.30
N GLY A 322 7.68 -4.76 8.44
CA GLY A 322 8.08 -4.16 9.71
C GLY A 322 9.45 -4.51 10.29
N GLY A 323 10.30 -5.29 9.61
CA GLY A 323 11.59 -5.71 10.18
C GLY A 323 12.69 -6.12 9.19
N ASP A 324 13.93 -6.10 9.68
CA ASP A 324 15.19 -6.28 8.93
C ASP A 324 15.47 -7.71 8.43
N ALA A 325 14.64 -8.69 8.83
CA ALA A 325 14.91 -10.12 8.62
C ALA A 325 14.26 -10.72 7.36
N ARG A 326 13.50 -9.91 6.60
CA ARG A 326 12.63 -10.42 5.52
C ARG A 326 12.68 -9.59 4.22
N ASP A 327 13.71 -8.79 4.01
CA ASP A 327 13.81 -7.86 2.87
C ASP A 327 13.55 -8.49 1.50
N PHE A 328 13.89 -9.78 1.34
CA PHE A 328 13.69 -10.50 0.08
C PHE A 328 12.23 -10.83 -0.23
N ILE A 329 11.32 -10.89 0.75
CA ILE A 329 9.91 -11.22 0.53
C ILE A 329 9.23 -10.17 -0.36
N LEU A 330 9.63 -8.90 -0.19
CA LEU A 330 9.14 -7.76 -0.96
C LEU A 330 9.51 -7.82 -2.45
N THR A 331 10.44 -8.69 -2.85
CA THR A 331 10.78 -8.93 -4.27
C THR A 331 9.54 -9.33 -5.08
N SER A 332 8.57 -10.01 -4.46
CA SER A 332 7.32 -10.39 -5.15
C SER A 332 6.44 -9.19 -5.56
N LEU A 333 6.61 -8.02 -4.94
CA LEU A 333 5.91 -6.80 -5.32
C LEU A 333 6.38 -6.20 -6.65
N LEU A 334 7.58 -6.54 -7.11
CA LEU A 334 8.15 -6.00 -8.36
C LEU A 334 7.27 -6.29 -9.59
N ASN A 335 6.53 -7.40 -9.57
CA ASN A 335 5.68 -7.83 -10.67
C ASN A 335 4.20 -7.92 -10.26
N ALA A 336 3.84 -7.29 -9.14
CA ALA A 336 2.47 -7.30 -8.63
C ALA A 336 1.73 -6.03 -9.01
N ALA A 337 0.44 -6.15 -9.33
CA ALA A 337 -0.49 -5.04 -9.45
C ALA A 337 -1.13 -4.69 -8.08
N VAL A 338 -1.26 -5.69 -7.21
CA VAL A 338 -1.92 -5.55 -5.89
C VAL A 338 -1.28 -6.50 -4.88
N ASN A 339 -1.22 -6.09 -3.62
CA ASN A 339 -0.91 -6.99 -2.50
C ASN A 339 -2.19 -7.31 -1.74
N LEU A 340 -2.60 -8.58 -1.75
CA LEU A 340 -3.80 -9.09 -1.10
C LEU A 340 -3.39 -10.18 -0.12
N SER A 341 -3.32 -9.83 1.17
CA SER A 341 -2.90 -10.76 2.21
C SER A 341 -4.05 -11.15 3.13
N ASP A 342 -4.24 -12.46 3.30
CA ASP A 342 -5.07 -13.05 4.36
C ASP A 342 -4.24 -13.52 5.57
N GLU A 343 -2.91 -13.36 5.48
CA GLU A 343 -1.97 -13.68 6.55
C GLU A 343 -1.68 -12.41 7.35
N SER A 344 -2.16 -12.39 8.59
CA SER A 344 -1.76 -11.42 9.60
C SER A 344 -1.48 -12.18 10.90
N ASP A 345 -0.28 -12.02 11.46
CA ASP A 345 -0.01 -12.46 12.83
C ASP A 345 -0.84 -11.60 13.80
N PRO A 346 -1.87 -12.15 14.47
CA PRO A 346 -2.75 -11.37 15.34
C PRO A 346 -2.01 -10.72 16.51
N ASP A 347 -0.85 -11.28 16.90
CA ASP A 347 -0.06 -10.81 18.03
C ASP A 347 1.25 -10.13 17.57
N GLY A 348 1.40 -9.92 16.26
CA GLY A 348 2.55 -9.29 15.64
C GLY A 348 2.68 -7.82 16.03
N PHE A 349 3.88 -7.43 16.52
CA PHE A 349 4.22 -6.04 16.79
C PHE A 349 5.09 -5.46 15.67
N MET A 350 4.58 -4.44 14.97
CA MET A 350 5.30 -3.77 13.90
C MET A 350 6.31 -2.76 14.47
N LYS A 351 7.60 -3.09 14.37
CA LYS A 351 8.69 -2.24 14.89
C LYS A 351 8.95 -1.00 14.03
N SER A 352 8.82 -1.14 12.72
CA SER A 352 9.00 -0.06 11.75
C SER A 352 7.83 -0.01 10.78
N SER A 353 7.34 1.19 10.50
CA SER A 353 6.27 1.46 9.52
C SER A 353 6.83 2.09 8.24
N ALA A 354 8.16 2.26 8.13
CA ALA A 354 8.80 3.03 7.06
C ALA A 354 8.49 2.44 5.67
N MET A 355 8.57 1.12 5.52
CA MET A 355 8.28 0.46 4.25
C MET A 355 6.81 0.57 3.86
N LEU A 356 5.91 0.39 4.83
CA LEU A 356 4.48 0.54 4.59
C LEU A 356 4.13 1.96 4.13
N LYS A 357 4.71 2.99 4.76
CA LYS A 357 4.54 4.39 4.33
C LYS A 357 5.08 4.65 2.93
N ALA A 358 6.30 4.19 2.65
CA ALA A 358 6.95 4.43 1.36
C ALA A 358 6.17 3.77 0.21
N ILE A 359 5.70 2.54 0.39
CA ILE A 359 4.89 1.86 -0.63
C ILE A 359 3.51 2.53 -0.77
N GLY A 360 2.87 2.90 0.34
CA GLY A 360 1.59 3.61 0.32
C GLY A 360 1.65 4.95 -0.41
N SER A 361 2.76 5.67 -0.28
CA SER A 361 3.01 6.95 -0.96
C SER A 361 3.68 6.83 -2.34
N HIS A 362 3.93 5.60 -2.81
CA HIS A 362 4.67 5.34 -4.06
C HIS A 362 6.06 5.99 -4.12
N ASP A 363 6.70 6.16 -2.96
CA ASP A 363 8.08 6.61 -2.83
C ASP A 363 9.04 5.53 -3.38
N PRO A 364 10.22 5.91 -3.90
CA PRO A 364 11.24 4.94 -4.27
C PRO A 364 11.67 4.08 -3.08
N VAL A 365 11.66 2.77 -3.27
CA VAL A 365 12.06 1.78 -2.25
C VAL A 365 13.22 0.94 -2.76
N LEU A 366 14.16 0.63 -1.85
CA LEU A 366 15.24 -0.30 -2.11
C LEU A 366 14.77 -1.73 -1.78
N ILE A 367 14.76 -2.60 -2.79
CA ILE A 367 14.34 -3.99 -2.65
C ILE A 367 15.59 -4.88 -2.72
N ASN A 368 15.93 -5.49 -1.59
CA ASN A 368 17.03 -6.44 -1.49
C ASN A 368 16.61 -7.80 -2.06
N ARG A 369 17.26 -8.21 -3.16
CA ARG A 369 16.97 -9.49 -3.82
C ARG A 369 17.93 -10.55 -3.33
N LYS A 370 17.42 -11.73 -3.00
CA LYS A 370 18.27 -12.83 -2.50
C LYS A 370 19.30 -13.25 -3.57
N ASN A 371 20.59 -13.19 -3.21
CA ASN A 371 21.73 -13.54 -4.09
C ASN A 371 21.78 -12.72 -5.40
N ARG A 372 21.27 -11.49 -5.41
CA ARG A 372 21.28 -10.57 -6.56
C ARG A 372 21.45 -9.15 -6.06
N ASP A 373 21.83 -8.24 -6.94
CA ASP A 373 21.95 -6.82 -6.59
C ASP A 373 20.61 -6.26 -6.13
N ALA A 374 20.64 -5.35 -5.16
CA ALA A 374 19.44 -4.62 -4.77
C ALA A 374 18.94 -3.77 -5.95
N VAL A 375 17.65 -3.51 -5.98
CA VAL A 375 17.03 -2.65 -6.99
C VAL A 375 16.25 -1.57 -6.28
N THR A 376 16.49 -0.33 -6.69
CA THR A 376 15.61 0.77 -6.31
C THR A 376 14.48 0.84 -7.34
N THR A 377 13.22 0.89 -6.91
CA THR A 377 12.07 1.10 -7.79
C THR A 377 10.91 1.75 -7.07
N LYS A 378 9.94 2.27 -7.82
CA LYS A 378 8.62 2.66 -7.29
C LYS A 378 7.64 1.50 -7.44
N LEU A 379 6.93 1.19 -6.36
CA LEU A 379 5.90 0.15 -6.34
C LEU A 379 4.51 0.81 -6.41
N PHE A 380 3.85 0.67 -7.55
CA PHE A 380 2.47 1.13 -7.75
C PHE A 380 1.49 0.03 -7.36
N VAL A 381 1.48 -0.33 -6.07
CA VAL A 381 0.75 -1.47 -5.54
C VAL A 381 -0.20 -1.01 -4.43
N THR A 382 -1.49 -1.28 -4.60
CA THR A 382 -2.46 -1.10 -3.50
C THR A 382 -2.31 -2.26 -2.51
N MET A 383 -2.19 -1.95 -1.23
CA MET A 383 -2.06 -2.94 -0.16
C MET A 383 -3.39 -3.15 0.55
N VAL A 384 -3.86 -4.39 0.57
CA VAL A 384 -5.07 -4.82 1.27
C VAL A 384 -4.74 -5.99 2.20
N PHE A 385 -5.07 -5.83 3.48
CA PHE A 385 -4.84 -6.83 4.51
C PHE A 385 -6.17 -7.27 5.13
N SER A 386 -6.41 -8.58 5.23
CA SER A 386 -7.46 -9.14 6.08
C SER A 386 -6.87 -9.36 7.47
N ILE A 387 -7.45 -8.71 8.48
CA ILE A 387 -6.98 -8.76 9.86
C ILE A 387 -8.12 -9.16 10.80
N ASN A 388 -7.76 -9.94 11.82
CA ASN A 388 -8.69 -10.33 12.89
C ASN A 388 -8.47 -9.55 14.19
N LYS A 389 -7.33 -8.88 14.33
CA LYS A 389 -7.03 -7.97 15.43
C LYS A 389 -6.40 -6.71 14.86
N LEU A 390 -6.66 -5.58 15.50
CA LEU A 390 -6.00 -4.33 15.16
C LEU A 390 -4.49 -4.46 15.43
N PRO A 391 -3.62 -4.14 14.44
CA PRO A 391 -2.18 -4.35 14.57
C PRO A 391 -1.59 -3.42 15.62
N LYS A 392 -0.60 -3.89 16.38
CA LYS A 392 0.16 -3.03 17.30
C LYS A 392 1.40 -2.50 16.60
N MET A 393 1.57 -1.18 16.60
CA MET A 393 2.68 -0.51 15.93
C MET A 393 3.51 0.30 16.92
N LYS A 394 4.83 0.32 16.72
CA LYS A 394 5.71 1.23 17.47
C LYS A 394 5.47 2.70 17.10
N ASP A 395 5.12 2.92 15.83
CA ASP A 395 4.81 4.24 15.31
C ASP A 395 3.41 4.68 15.76
N LYS A 396 3.34 5.86 16.38
CA LYS A 396 2.12 6.48 16.90
C LYS A 396 1.88 7.86 16.27
N SER A 397 2.52 8.13 15.14
CA SER A 397 2.44 9.43 14.46
C SER A 397 1.19 9.53 13.59
N GLN A 398 0.66 10.74 13.41
CA GLN A 398 -0.39 10.99 12.42
C GLN A 398 -0.03 10.49 11.00
N ALA A 399 1.27 10.36 10.70
CA ALA A 399 1.71 9.88 9.41
C ALA A 399 1.26 8.43 9.15
N ILE A 400 1.19 7.56 10.17
CA ILE A 400 0.65 6.21 9.99
C ILE A 400 -0.87 6.23 10.07
N ASP A 401 -1.47 6.93 11.04
CA ASP A 401 -2.91 7.00 11.26
C ASP A 401 -3.65 7.41 9.97
N ARG A 402 -3.19 8.48 9.31
CA ARG A 402 -3.83 8.98 8.07
C ARG A 402 -3.75 8.01 6.90
N ARG A 403 -2.82 7.05 6.92
CA ARG A 403 -2.66 6.03 5.88
C ARG A 403 -3.52 4.80 6.14
N LEU A 404 -3.99 4.56 7.36
CA LEU A 404 -4.83 3.40 7.62
C LEU A 404 -6.27 3.66 7.17
N TYR A 405 -6.84 2.71 6.43
CA TYR A 405 -8.24 2.71 6.02
C TYR A 405 -8.86 1.37 6.42
N ILE A 406 -9.54 1.35 7.56
CA ILE A 406 -9.97 0.12 8.23
C ILE A 406 -11.48 -0.08 8.02
N ILE A 407 -11.85 -1.08 7.22
CA ILE A 407 -13.24 -1.39 6.88
C ILE A 407 -13.75 -2.51 7.80
N PRO A 408 -14.76 -2.24 8.65
CA PRO A 408 -15.33 -3.26 9.52
C PRO A 408 -16.21 -4.26 8.77
N PHE A 409 -16.17 -5.53 9.20
CA PHE A 409 -17.05 -6.62 8.74
C PHE A 409 -17.87 -7.14 9.93
N GLY A 410 -19.14 -6.76 9.99
CA GLY A 410 -20.06 -7.15 11.08
C GLY A 410 -20.76 -8.49 10.88
N GLN A 411 -20.85 -8.98 9.64
CA GLN A 411 -21.64 -10.17 9.30
C GLN A 411 -20.89 -11.48 9.58
N ARG A 412 -21.65 -12.58 9.76
CA ARG A 412 -21.09 -13.92 10.01
C ARG A 412 -21.81 -14.99 9.17
N PHE A 413 -21.03 -15.85 8.54
CA PHE A 413 -21.45 -16.87 7.58
C PHE A 413 -21.06 -18.26 8.10
N MET A 414 -22.02 -19.00 8.67
CA MET A 414 -21.79 -20.35 9.17
C MET A 414 -22.36 -21.40 8.22
N SER A 415 -21.78 -22.61 8.22
CA SER A 415 -22.23 -23.74 7.39
C SER A 415 -23.29 -24.62 8.05
N ASP A 416 -23.46 -24.49 9.36
CA ASP A 416 -24.38 -25.28 10.20
C ASP A 416 -25.76 -24.64 10.37
N GLY A 417 -25.99 -23.46 9.77
CA GLY A 417 -27.26 -22.73 9.89
C GLY A 417 -27.46 -22.02 11.22
N THR A 418 -26.41 -21.86 12.03
CA THR A 418 -26.46 -21.09 13.29
C THR A 418 -26.53 -19.58 13.10
N THR A 419 -26.37 -19.11 11.86
CA THR A 419 -26.55 -17.72 11.44
C THR A 419 -27.65 -17.66 10.38
N ASP A 420 -28.36 -16.54 10.31
CA ASP A 420 -29.40 -16.30 9.31
C ASP A 420 -28.85 -16.38 7.87
N ILE A 421 -27.55 -16.12 7.71
CA ILE A 421 -26.86 -16.16 6.42
C ILE A 421 -26.03 -17.45 6.30
N LYS A 422 -26.36 -18.26 5.30
CA LYS A 422 -25.71 -19.55 5.03
C LYS A 422 -24.45 -19.38 4.18
N ARG A 423 -23.34 -19.99 4.61
CA ARG A 423 -22.10 -20.01 3.82
C ARG A 423 -22.28 -20.76 2.49
N ASN A 424 -22.07 -20.08 1.37
CA ASN A 424 -22.01 -20.69 0.04
C ASN A 424 -20.55 -20.84 -0.45
N PRO A 425 -19.97 -22.06 -0.46
CA PRO A 425 -18.58 -22.26 -0.88
C PRO A 425 -18.34 -22.01 -2.38
N ARG A 426 -19.39 -22.06 -3.21
CA ARG A 426 -19.29 -21.90 -4.67
C ARG A 426 -18.92 -20.49 -5.10
N ILE A 427 -19.24 -19.50 -4.27
CA ILE A 427 -18.87 -18.10 -4.52
C ILE A 427 -17.36 -18.01 -4.75
N LYS A 428 -16.56 -18.58 -3.82
CA LYS A 428 -15.10 -18.57 -3.91
C LYS A 428 -14.55 -19.56 -4.94
N SER A 429 -15.15 -20.74 -5.05
CA SER A 429 -14.58 -21.80 -5.90
C SER A 429 -14.90 -21.65 -7.40
N ASP A 430 -16.00 -20.98 -7.75
CA ASP A 430 -16.55 -20.86 -9.11
C ASP A 430 -17.00 -19.43 -9.44
N TYR A 431 -18.02 -18.88 -8.76
CA TYR A 431 -18.76 -17.71 -9.25
C TYR A 431 -17.87 -16.48 -9.49
N LEU A 432 -16.97 -16.16 -8.54
CA LEU A 432 -16.05 -15.02 -8.64
C LEU A 432 -14.99 -15.16 -9.75
N LYS A 433 -14.76 -16.37 -10.26
CA LYS A 433 -13.79 -16.64 -11.33
C LYS A 433 -14.41 -16.44 -12.72
N ARG A 434 -15.74 -16.41 -12.81
CA ARG A 434 -16.44 -16.29 -14.09
C ARG A 434 -16.18 -14.91 -14.73
N PRO A 435 -15.91 -14.83 -16.04
CA PRO A 435 -15.61 -13.56 -16.72
C PRO A 435 -16.67 -12.49 -16.48
N GLU A 436 -17.95 -12.83 -16.60
CA GLU A 436 -19.07 -11.90 -16.46
C GLU A 436 -19.14 -11.24 -15.07
N VAL A 437 -18.75 -11.97 -14.01
CA VAL A 437 -18.69 -11.44 -12.65
C VAL A 437 -17.50 -10.50 -12.48
N ARG A 438 -16.32 -10.89 -12.97
CA ARG A 438 -15.11 -10.06 -12.89
C ARG A 438 -15.26 -8.76 -13.68
N GLU A 439 -15.78 -8.86 -14.89
CA GLU A 439 -16.05 -7.73 -15.79
C GLU A 439 -17.10 -6.78 -15.19
N TRP A 440 -18.13 -7.32 -14.51
CA TRP A 440 -19.08 -6.51 -13.75
C TRP A 440 -18.39 -5.71 -12.63
N PHE A 441 -17.51 -6.32 -11.83
CA PHE A 441 -16.76 -5.58 -10.79
C PHE A 441 -15.82 -4.51 -11.36
N VAL A 442 -15.16 -4.78 -12.49
CA VAL A 442 -14.34 -3.78 -13.20
C VAL A 442 -15.21 -2.62 -13.69
N TRP A 443 -16.40 -2.90 -14.25
CA TRP A 443 -17.35 -1.88 -14.67
C TRP A 443 -17.80 -1.02 -13.48
N GLN A 444 -18.23 -1.65 -12.37
CA GLN A 444 -18.63 -0.92 -11.17
C GLN A 444 -17.50 -0.01 -10.66
N ALA A 445 -16.27 -0.53 -10.60
CA ALA A 445 -15.12 0.22 -10.15
C ALA A 445 -14.80 1.41 -11.07
N LEU A 446 -14.71 1.21 -12.39
CA LEU A 446 -14.21 2.26 -13.30
C LEU A 446 -15.31 3.21 -13.83
N LYS A 447 -16.54 2.72 -13.99
CA LYS A 447 -17.65 3.46 -14.63
C LYS A 447 -18.68 3.98 -13.63
N VAL A 448 -19.02 3.20 -12.59
CA VAL A 448 -20.06 3.58 -11.62
C VAL A 448 -19.49 4.41 -10.46
N ILE A 449 -18.39 3.96 -9.85
CA ILE A 449 -17.66 4.77 -8.86
C ILE A 449 -16.98 5.97 -9.53
N GLY A 450 -16.47 5.78 -10.74
CA GLY A 450 -15.89 6.87 -11.54
C GLY A 450 -14.47 7.27 -11.13
N PRO A 451 -13.96 8.41 -11.62
CA PRO A 451 -12.56 8.79 -11.49
C PRO A 451 -12.24 9.44 -10.13
N ILE A 452 -12.64 8.82 -9.01
CA ILE A 452 -12.28 9.30 -7.68
C ILE A 452 -10.76 9.26 -7.48
N THR A 453 -10.26 10.14 -6.61
CA THR A 453 -8.83 10.25 -6.25
C THR A 453 -8.60 10.16 -4.74
N GLU A 454 -9.69 10.11 -3.97
CA GLU A 454 -9.71 9.97 -2.51
C GLU A 454 -10.83 9.00 -2.13
N MET A 455 -10.59 8.20 -1.11
CA MET A 455 -11.61 7.31 -0.55
C MET A 455 -12.61 8.11 0.30
N SER A 456 -13.90 7.83 0.16
CA SER A 456 -14.89 8.33 1.13
C SER A 456 -14.63 7.71 2.50
N THR A 457 -15.07 8.35 3.59
CA THR A 457 -14.88 7.81 4.96
C THR A 457 -16.22 7.82 5.71
N PRO A 458 -16.97 6.71 5.67
CA PRO A 458 -18.19 6.55 6.46
C PRO A 458 -17.92 6.59 7.97
N PRO A 459 -18.92 6.92 8.81
CA PRO A 459 -18.79 6.92 10.26
C PRO A 459 -18.20 5.62 10.82
N SER A 460 -18.68 4.47 10.34
CA SER A 460 -18.19 3.15 10.78
C SER A 460 -16.70 2.90 10.48
N VAL A 461 -16.14 3.52 9.42
CA VAL A 461 -14.70 3.42 9.11
C VAL A 461 -13.90 4.39 9.97
N ALA A 462 -14.43 5.58 10.22
CA ALA A 462 -13.81 6.57 11.10
C ALA A 462 -13.73 6.08 12.55
N GLU A 463 -14.80 5.46 13.04
CA GLU A 463 -14.89 4.89 14.39
C GLU A 463 -13.81 3.82 14.62
N VAL A 464 -13.66 2.86 13.70
CA VAL A 464 -12.64 1.81 13.83
C VAL A 464 -11.21 2.37 13.76
N LEU A 465 -10.99 3.45 13.01
CA LEU A 465 -9.70 4.14 13.03
C LEU A 465 -9.41 4.77 14.39
N GLU A 466 -10.41 5.37 15.04
CA GLU A 466 -10.27 5.91 16.39
C GLU A 466 -10.04 4.80 17.42
N GLU A 467 -10.73 3.66 17.31
CA GLU A 467 -10.47 2.47 18.13
C GLU A 467 -9.02 1.97 17.97
N PHE A 468 -8.51 1.94 16.74
CA PHE A 468 -7.10 1.61 16.48
C PHE A 468 -6.16 2.60 17.19
N ARG A 469 -6.43 3.89 17.11
CA ARG A 469 -5.59 4.93 17.72
C ARG A 469 -5.59 4.81 19.25
N GLU A 470 -6.75 4.56 19.84
CA GLU A 470 -6.89 4.32 21.28
C GLU A 470 -6.12 3.07 21.72
N ALA A 471 -6.26 1.96 20.98
CA ALA A 471 -5.57 0.71 21.30
C ALA A 471 -4.05 0.79 21.11
N ASN A 472 -3.56 1.58 20.13
CA ASN A 472 -2.15 1.69 19.78
C ASN A 472 -1.40 2.75 20.62
N ASP A 473 -2.08 3.82 21.05
CA ASP A 473 -1.48 4.94 21.75
C ASP A 473 -1.97 5.10 23.21
N PRO A 474 -1.12 4.77 24.21
CA PRO A 474 -1.46 4.94 25.62
C PRO A 474 -1.80 6.37 26.05
N ILE A 475 -1.36 7.40 25.31
CA ILE A 475 -1.71 8.80 25.62
C ILE A 475 -3.14 9.10 25.14
N VAL A 476 -3.54 8.56 23.98
CA VAL A 476 -4.90 8.67 23.46
C VAL A 476 -5.87 7.90 24.37
N ASP A 477 -5.57 6.65 24.74
CA ASP A 477 -6.35 5.89 25.74
C ASP A 477 -6.52 6.66 27.05
N PHE A 478 -5.44 7.25 27.56
CA PHE A 478 -5.51 8.11 28.74
C PHE A 478 -6.47 9.28 28.52
N TRP A 479 -6.30 10.05 27.44
CA TRP A 479 -7.12 11.23 27.20
C TRP A 479 -8.60 10.89 27.02
N ARG A 480 -8.93 9.87 26.20
CA ARG A 480 -10.31 9.43 25.92
C ARG A 480 -11.06 9.06 27.19
N ARG A 481 -10.42 8.39 28.15
CA ARG A 481 -11.04 8.00 29.42
C ARG A 481 -11.26 9.15 30.40
N TYR A 482 -10.38 10.15 30.39
CA TYR A 482 -10.39 11.23 31.38
C TYR A 482 -11.00 12.54 30.87
N GLU A 483 -10.96 12.83 29.57
CA GLU A 483 -11.54 14.04 28.98
C GLU A 483 -13.02 14.22 29.36
N PRO A 484 -13.92 13.21 29.27
CA PRO A 484 -15.33 13.39 29.65
C PRO A 484 -15.48 13.82 31.10
N GLN A 485 -14.63 13.31 31.99
CA GLN A 485 -14.62 13.66 33.41
C GLN A 485 -14.13 15.09 33.64
N PHE A 486 -13.26 15.63 32.78
CA PHE A 486 -12.86 17.03 32.82
C PHE A 486 -13.92 17.95 32.17
N ALA A 487 -14.57 17.50 31.11
CA ALA A 487 -15.55 18.27 30.35
C ALA A 487 -16.89 18.48 31.07
N VAL A 488 -17.29 17.57 31.96
CA VAL A 488 -18.54 17.71 32.73
C VAL A 488 -18.39 18.67 33.93
N THR A 489 -17.17 19.13 34.22
CA THR A 489 -16.88 19.96 35.38
C THR A 489 -16.72 21.44 35.02
N ASP A 490 -16.89 22.35 35.99
CA ASP A 490 -16.59 23.80 35.83
C ASP A 490 -15.07 24.09 35.67
N LEU A 491 -14.27 23.11 35.25
CA LEU A 491 -12.83 23.25 35.08
C LEU A 491 -12.53 23.93 33.74
N GLY A 492 -12.13 25.20 33.80
CA GLY A 492 -11.70 25.96 32.63
C GLY A 492 -10.24 25.73 32.22
N HIS A 493 -9.40 25.16 33.11
CA HIS A 493 -7.95 25.02 32.90
C HIS A 493 -7.41 23.69 33.45
N LEU A 494 -6.68 22.93 32.62
CA LEU A 494 -5.99 21.69 33.00
C LEU A 494 -4.46 21.85 32.83
N PRO A 495 -3.66 21.81 33.91
CA PRO A 495 -2.19 21.90 33.79
C PRO A 495 -1.59 20.63 33.20
N LEU A 496 -0.70 20.77 32.21
CA LEU A 496 -0.09 19.61 31.55
C LEU A 496 0.78 18.78 32.50
N GLU A 497 1.44 19.43 33.45
CA GLU A 497 2.25 18.75 34.47
C GLU A 497 1.39 17.85 35.39
N MET A 498 0.20 18.30 35.78
CA MET A 498 -0.73 17.52 36.59
C MET A 498 -1.27 16.32 35.80
N LEU A 499 -1.63 16.53 34.52
CA LEU A 499 -2.09 15.44 33.63
C LEU A 499 -0.97 14.41 33.41
N TYR A 500 0.29 14.84 33.33
CA TYR A 500 1.43 13.94 33.23
C TYR A 500 1.63 13.10 34.49
N ASP A 501 1.53 13.72 35.68
CA ASP A 501 1.65 13.01 36.94
C ASP A 501 0.52 11.95 37.09
N LEU A 502 -0.71 12.28 36.69
CA LEU A 502 -1.83 11.33 36.64
C LEU A 502 -1.57 10.17 35.67
N TYR A 503 -1.14 10.47 34.44
CA TYR A 503 -0.78 9.47 33.44
C TYR A 503 0.33 8.53 33.94
N LYS A 504 1.36 9.08 34.58
CA LYS A 504 2.48 8.31 35.12
C LYS A 504 2.04 7.38 36.26
N ALA A 505 1.17 7.85 37.14
CA ALA A 505 0.61 7.06 38.24
C ALA A 505 -0.20 5.87 37.72
N GLU A 506 -1.12 6.12 36.79
CA GLU A 506 -1.92 5.06 36.17
C GLU A 506 -1.06 4.07 35.39
N SER A 507 -0.08 4.56 34.63
CA SER A 507 0.84 3.69 33.89
C SER A 507 1.56 2.73 34.83
N ARG A 508 1.99 3.20 36.00
CA ARG A 508 2.65 2.36 37.02
C ARG A 508 1.69 1.35 37.63
N ALA A 509 0.45 1.77 37.90
CA ALA A 509 -0.57 0.89 38.45
C ALA A 509 -0.95 -0.26 37.49
N ARG A 510 -1.08 0.03 36.18
CA ARG A 510 -1.46 -0.96 35.17
C ARG A 510 -0.31 -1.83 34.67
N ARG A 511 0.89 -1.26 34.54
CA ARG A 511 2.04 -1.92 33.87
C ARG A 511 3.21 -2.25 34.79
N GLY A 512 3.11 -1.91 36.08
CA GLY A 512 4.18 -2.07 37.06
C GLY A 512 5.17 -0.89 37.08
N THR A 513 5.98 -0.83 38.14
CA THR A 513 6.91 0.29 38.44
C THR A 513 8.09 0.41 37.46
N SER A 514 8.40 -0.65 36.73
CA SER A 514 9.46 -0.71 35.71
C SER A 514 9.01 -0.31 34.31
N ALA A 515 7.73 0.01 34.10
CA ALA A 515 7.22 0.43 32.81
C ALA A 515 7.83 1.79 32.40
N GLY A 516 8.54 1.83 31.28
CA GLY A 516 9.06 3.07 30.70
C GLY A 516 7.92 4.03 30.37
N VAL A 517 7.86 5.17 31.08
CA VAL A 517 6.90 6.24 30.81
C VAL A 517 7.56 7.29 29.93
N GLU A 518 6.83 7.79 28.94
CA GLU A 518 7.32 8.84 28.04
C GLU A 518 7.74 10.11 28.84
N SER A 519 8.63 10.91 28.26
CA SER A 519 9.04 12.17 28.89
C SER A 519 7.86 13.15 28.97
N ILE A 520 7.86 14.02 29.99
CA ILE A 520 6.81 15.05 30.14
C ILE A 520 6.65 15.92 28.89
N ARG A 521 7.75 16.21 28.18
CA ARG A 521 7.74 16.99 26.95
C ARG A 521 6.95 16.27 25.86
N ASN A 522 7.33 15.03 25.54
CA ASN A 522 6.64 14.23 24.52
C ASN A 522 5.18 13.98 24.88
N PHE A 523 4.89 13.74 26.16
CA PHE A 523 3.52 13.60 26.64
C PHE A 523 2.71 14.88 26.42
N SER A 524 3.26 16.02 26.84
CA SER A 524 2.59 17.32 26.73
C SER A 524 2.31 17.68 25.27
N ASP A 525 3.31 17.54 24.40
CA ASP A 525 3.18 17.87 22.97
C ASP A 525 2.07 17.03 22.31
N ARG A 526 2.05 15.71 22.59
CA ARG A 526 1.06 14.78 22.00
C ARG A 526 -0.33 14.89 22.61
N LEU A 527 -0.42 15.13 23.93
CA LEU A 527 -1.71 15.32 24.59
C LEU A 527 -2.38 16.61 24.13
N VAL A 528 -1.59 17.69 23.96
CA VAL A 528 -2.10 18.96 23.42
C VAL A 528 -2.66 18.76 22.01
N GLU A 529 -1.92 18.05 21.17
CA GLU A 529 -2.35 17.72 19.82
C GLU A 529 -3.68 16.94 19.82
N GLU A 530 -3.81 15.93 20.68
CA GLU A 530 -5.04 15.14 20.79
C GLU A 530 -6.22 15.95 21.35
N ALA A 531 -6.00 16.69 22.44
CA ALA A 531 -7.02 17.52 23.07
C ALA A 531 -7.55 18.61 22.13
N ALA A 532 -6.68 19.17 21.28
CA ALA A 532 -7.06 20.17 20.28
C ALA A 532 -7.97 19.61 19.18
N ARG A 533 -7.87 18.31 18.84
CA ARG A 533 -8.71 17.69 17.81
C ARG A 533 -10.19 17.63 18.20
N GLY A 534 -10.49 17.48 19.48
CA GLY A 534 -11.86 17.54 19.99
C GLY A 534 -12.50 18.92 19.87
N GLY A 535 -11.71 19.97 19.59
CA GLY A 535 -12.18 21.36 19.46
C GLY A 535 -12.64 22.01 20.78
N VAL A 536 -12.65 21.25 21.88
CA VAL A 536 -13.06 21.71 23.22
C VAL A 536 -11.92 22.37 23.96
N TRP A 537 -10.68 21.92 23.74
CA TRP A 537 -9.50 22.33 24.47
C TRP A 537 -8.48 22.99 23.54
N ARG A 538 -7.84 24.05 23.99
CA ARG A 538 -6.69 24.68 23.31
C ARG A 538 -5.48 24.80 24.22
N GLU A 539 -4.29 24.83 23.65
CA GLU A 539 -3.08 25.12 24.42
C GLU A 539 -2.99 26.61 24.74
N GLU A 540 -2.74 26.95 26.01
CA GLU A 540 -2.37 28.31 26.39
C GLU A 540 -1.00 28.34 27.08
N ARG A 541 -0.06 29.05 26.45
CA ARG A 541 1.29 29.29 26.96
C ARG A 541 1.32 30.66 27.65
N ASN A 542 1.69 30.70 28.94
CA ASN A 542 1.93 31.92 29.71
C ASN A 542 0.72 32.88 29.94
N ALA A 543 -0.44 32.34 30.33
CA ALA A 543 -1.59 33.18 30.73
C ALA A 543 -1.34 33.92 32.07
N ARG A 544 -1.66 35.22 32.13
CA ARG A 544 -1.29 36.10 33.28
C ARG A 544 -2.25 36.05 34.48
N ASP A 545 -3.48 35.55 34.33
CA ASP A 545 -4.48 35.45 35.39
C ASP A 545 -5.05 34.03 35.45
N ARG A 546 -4.73 33.25 36.49
CA ARG A 546 -5.11 31.84 36.58
C ARG A 546 -5.65 31.47 37.96
N VAL A 547 -6.88 30.98 37.99
CA VAL A 547 -7.54 30.40 39.16
C VAL A 547 -7.94 28.97 38.78
N GLN A 548 -7.33 27.96 39.39
CA GLN A 548 -7.69 26.55 39.21
C GLN A 548 -8.28 26.02 40.51
N LYS A 549 -9.20 25.04 40.52
CA LYS A 549 -9.59 24.36 41.76
C LYS A 549 -8.36 23.69 42.41
N SER A 550 -8.28 23.64 43.75
CA SER A 550 -7.18 22.96 44.48
C SER A 550 -7.21 21.44 44.28
N LEU A 551 -6.08 20.71 44.32
CA LEU A 551 -6.04 19.26 44.06
C LEU A 551 -7.07 18.46 44.91
N ALA A 552 -7.35 18.91 46.14
CA ALA A 552 -8.42 18.37 46.99
C ALA A 552 -9.84 18.67 46.43
N SER A 553 -10.06 19.88 45.93
CA SER A 553 -11.29 20.25 45.21
C SER A 553 -11.43 19.52 43.87
N TRP A 554 -10.34 19.07 43.23
CA TRP A 554 -10.39 18.20 42.04
C TRP A 554 -10.92 16.81 42.37
N ALA A 555 -10.49 16.22 43.49
CA ALA A 555 -11.00 14.95 43.97
C ALA A 555 -12.52 15.00 44.29
N ASP A 556 -13.01 16.12 44.82
CA ASP A 556 -14.45 16.29 45.08
C ASP A 556 -15.26 16.57 43.79
N THR A 557 -14.66 17.21 42.78
CA THR A 557 -15.35 17.58 41.52
C THR A 557 -15.42 16.41 40.54
N CYS A 558 -14.40 15.55 40.49
CA CYS A 558 -14.36 14.36 39.64
C CYS A 558 -14.85 13.12 40.41
N ALA A 559 -16.14 13.08 40.76
CA ALA A 559 -16.77 12.17 41.74
C ALA A 559 -16.80 10.66 41.40
N GLY A 560 -15.92 10.17 40.53
CA GLY A 560 -15.86 8.77 40.08
C GLY A 560 -14.47 8.16 40.15
N GLN A 561 -13.85 7.92 38.99
CA GLN A 561 -12.61 7.14 38.84
C GLN A 561 -11.32 7.94 39.07
N VAL A 562 -11.38 9.26 38.86
CA VAL A 562 -10.24 10.18 39.05
C VAL A 562 -9.99 10.47 40.52
N ALA A 563 -11.05 10.60 41.34
CA ALA A 563 -10.93 10.95 42.75
C ALA A 563 -10.08 9.97 43.57
N PRO A 564 -10.24 8.63 43.47
CA PRO A 564 -9.39 7.68 44.16
C PRO A 564 -7.93 7.79 43.73
N ILE A 565 -7.63 7.94 42.43
CA ILE A 565 -6.25 8.02 41.91
C ILE A 565 -5.58 9.33 42.33
N ILE A 566 -6.31 10.45 42.31
CA ILE A 566 -5.83 11.74 42.81
C ILE A 566 -5.62 11.69 44.33
N GLN A 567 -6.54 11.06 45.07
CA GLN A 567 -6.40 10.86 46.51
C GLN A 567 -5.24 9.92 46.84
N ASP A 568 -5.00 8.87 46.04
CA ASP A 568 -3.92 7.90 46.22
C ASP A 568 -2.56 8.50 45.84
N LEU A 569 -2.50 9.36 44.81
CA LEU A 569 -1.35 10.24 44.56
C LEU A 569 -1.07 11.17 45.75
N GLY A 570 -2.12 11.67 46.40
CA GLY A 570 -2.02 12.43 47.65
C GLY A 570 -1.64 11.59 48.89
N ARG A 571 -2.06 10.31 48.96
CA ARG A 571 -1.79 9.38 50.07
C ARG A 571 -0.43 8.70 49.97
N SER A 572 0.01 8.29 48.78
CA SER A 572 1.39 7.83 48.52
C SER A 572 2.42 8.88 48.94
N TRP A 573 2.04 10.16 48.97
CA TRP A 573 2.84 11.25 49.54
C TRP A 573 2.77 11.34 51.08
N ALA A 574 1.61 11.05 51.68
CA ALA A 574 1.42 11.02 53.13
C ALA A 574 2.07 9.80 53.80
N ASP A 575 2.03 8.62 53.16
CA ASP A 575 2.64 7.37 53.64
C ASP A 575 4.17 7.34 53.45
N LEU A 576 4.74 8.30 52.69
CA LEU A 576 6.19 8.55 52.59
C LEU A 576 6.76 9.39 53.75
N ARG A 577 5.98 9.68 54.79
CA ARG A 577 6.53 10.03 56.11
C ARG A 577 6.50 8.83 57.05
N PRO A 578 7.62 8.10 57.17
CA PRO A 578 7.97 7.45 58.42
C PRO A 578 9.10 8.22 59.09
N ASP A 579 8.94 8.46 60.38
CA ASP A 579 9.98 8.93 61.28
C ASP A 579 11.27 8.12 61.08
N GLY A 580 12.25 8.71 60.38
CA GLY A 580 13.65 8.32 60.50
C GLY A 580 14.20 7.18 59.62
N ALA A 581 13.67 6.88 58.43
CA ALA A 581 14.33 5.94 57.50
C ALA A 581 14.73 6.57 56.15
N THR A 582 16.01 6.48 55.80
CA THR A 582 16.57 6.81 54.48
C THR A 582 16.28 5.69 53.48
N HIS A 583 15.40 5.93 52.51
CA HIS A 583 15.30 5.13 51.28
C HIS A 583 15.43 6.04 50.06
N GLU A 584 16.13 5.53 49.04
CA GLU A 584 16.38 6.20 47.77
C GLU A 584 15.08 6.73 47.16
N LEU A 585 14.96 8.06 47.17
CA LEU A 585 13.93 8.83 46.49
C LEU A 585 13.86 8.38 45.02
N VAL A 586 12.76 7.74 44.63
CA VAL A 586 12.42 7.65 43.21
C VAL A 586 12.11 9.09 42.78
N SER A 587 12.90 9.63 41.86
CA SER A 587 12.88 11.04 41.40
C SER A 587 11.53 11.56 40.83
N GLY A 588 10.46 10.77 40.89
CA GLY A 588 9.09 11.16 40.62
C GLY A 588 8.37 11.85 41.79
N ASP A 589 8.73 11.55 43.04
CA ASP A 589 7.88 11.90 44.20
C ASP A 589 8.05 13.36 44.68
N GLU A 590 9.18 14.01 44.39
CA GLU A 590 9.38 15.44 44.67
C GLU A 590 8.48 16.38 43.82
N ARG A 591 7.96 15.90 42.68
CA ARG A 591 7.07 16.67 41.79
C ARG A 591 5.61 16.61 42.22
N VAL A 592 5.14 15.45 42.68
CA VAL A 592 3.82 15.30 43.32
C VAL A 592 3.76 16.14 44.60
N ALA A 593 4.85 16.17 45.37
CA ALA A 593 5.03 17.07 46.51
C ALA A 593 5.00 18.57 46.15
N ARG A 594 5.11 18.97 44.87
CA ARG A 594 4.99 20.37 44.43
C ARG A 594 3.53 20.80 44.28
N TRP A 595 2.64 19.89 43.93
CA TRP A 595 1.18 20.11 43.91
C TRP A 595 0.55 20.00 45.31
N GLY A 596 1.19 19.26 46.20
CA GLY A 596 0.83 19.16 47.61
C GLY A 596 1.55 20.14 48.55
N ARG A 597 2.55 20.91 48.09
CA ARG A 597 3.36 21.77 48.97
C ARG A 597 2.59 22.96 49.56
N ASP A 598 1.52 23.39 48.90
CA ASP A 598 0.59 24.39 49.46
C ASP A 598 -0.41 23.78 50.48
N LEU A 599 -0.33 22.46 50.76
CA LEU A 599 -1.12 21.78 51.80
C LEU A 599 -0.42 21.76 53.17
N GLU A 600 0.88 22.02 53.25
CA GLU A 600 1.60 22.03 54.54
C GLU A 600 1.36 23.34 55.29
N GLY A 601 0.37 23.30 56.20
CA GLY A 601 0.06 24.38 57.14
C GLY A 601 -1.42 24.53 57.45
N LEU A 602 -2.30 23.88 56.68
CA LEU A 602 -3.74 23.97 56.88
C LEU A 602 -4.28 22.69 57.53
N PRO A 603 -4.93 22.75 58.70
CA PRO A 603 -5.58 21.59 59.28
C PRO A 603 -6.56 20.98 58.28
N ILE A 604 -6.65 19.65 58.27
CA ILE A 604 -7.47 18.85 57.32
C ILE A 604 -8.93 19.35 57.23
N GLY A 605 -9.45 20.01 58.27
CA GLY A 605 -10.77 20.66 58.28
C GLY A 605 -10.94 21.93 57.44
N THR A 606 -9.85 22.61 57.06
CA THR A 606 -9.90 23.86 56.25
C THR A 606 -9.85 23.66 54.73
N LEU A 607 -9.53 22.44 54.25
CA LEU A 607 -9.51 22.11 52.82
C LEU A 607 -10.88 22.24 52.13
N ARG A 608 -11.97 22.24 52.90
CA ARG A 608 -13.33 22.51 52.41
C ARG A 608 -13.57 23.95 51.93
N SER A 609 -12.65 24.89 52.22
CA SER A 609 -12.88 26.33 51.98
C SER A 609 -12.06 26.97 50.84
N GLN A 610 -10.96 26.34 50.39
CA GLN A 610 -10.18 26.86 49.27
C GLN A 610 -10.68 26.27 47.95
N LYS A 611 -11.72 26.91 47.40
CA LYS A 611 -12.28 26.58 46.07
C LYS A 611 -11.27 26.79 44.92
N SER A 612 -10.11 27.41 45.16
CA SER A 612 -9.13 27.67 44.12
C SER A 612 -7.69 27.83 44.60
N LEU A 613 -6.75 27.21 43.89
CA LEU A 613 -5.30 27.40 43.93
C LEU A 613 -4.84 28.30 42.77
N ALA A 614 -3.83 29.13 43.02
CA ALA A 614 -3.15 29.91 41.97
C ALA A 614 -2.16 29.01 41.23
N LEU A 615 -2.19 29.03 39.90
CA LEU A 615 -1.27 28.24 39.09
C LEU A 615 0.16 28.82 39.11
N PRO A 616 1.22 27.99 38.98
CA PRO A 616 2.57 28.48 38.80
C PRO A 616 2.63 29.42 37.58
N ARG A 617 3.31 30.56 37.73
CA ARG A 617 3.36 31.68 36.76
C ARG A 617 3.87 31.32 35.34
N ARG A 618 4.22 30.06 35.06
CA ARG A 618 4.83 29.58 33.80
C ARG A 618 4.38 28.18 33.32
N ALA A 619 3.35 27.57 33.92
CA ALA A 619 2.94 26.22 33.52
C ALA A 619 2.19 26.24 32.16
N SER A 620 2.43 25.28 31.27
CA SER A 620 1.55 25.07 30.10
C SER A 620 0.25 24.38 30.54
N CYS A 621 -0.88 24.78 29.96
CA CYS A 621 -2.20 24.23 30.28
C CYS A 621 -3.09 24.09 29.06
N LEU A 622 -4.01 23.13 29.11
CA LEU A 622 -5.19 23.09 28.27
C LEU A 622 -6.26 24.02 28.84
N VAL A 623 -6.87 24.82 27.97
CA VAL A 623 -7.95 25.75 28.33
C VAL A 623 -9.18 25.40 27.55
N ARG A 624 -10.32 25.34 28.25
CA ARG A 624 -11.59 25.01 27.63
C ARG A 624 -12.14 26.21 26.88
N ASP A 625 -12.52 26.02 25.62
CA ASP A 625 -13.25 27.02 24.85
C ASP A 625 -14.72 27.08 25.31
N LEU A 626 -15.00 27.97 26.27
CA LEU A 626 -16.34 28.17 26.84
C LEU A 626 -17.39 28.72 25.85
N GLN A 627 -17.00 29.04 24.61
CA GLN A 627 -17.95 29.45 23.56
C GLN A 627 -18.60 28.27 22.84
N VAL A 628 -18.16 27.04 23.09
CA VAL A 628 -18.73 25.82 22.49
C VAL A 628 -19.32 24.92 23.60
N ALA A 629 -20.57 25.15 23.95
CA ALA A 629 -21.41 24.19 24.68
C ALA A 629 -22.88 24.48 24.39
N PRO A 630 -23.83 23.50 24.40
CA PRO A 630 -23.71 22.05 24.51
C PRO A 630 -24.51 21.28 23.42
N GLN A 631 -23.92 20.33 22.71
CA GLN A 631 -24.69 19.34 21.92
C GLN A 631 -24.27 17.89 22.19
N LEU A 632 -23.46 17.66 23.23
CA LEU A 632 -22.85 16.36 23.53
C LEU A 632 -23.28 15.80 24.89
N LEU A 633 -24.55 15.98 25.26
CA LEU A 633 -25.09 15.49 26.54
C LEU A 633 -26.23 14.45 26.42
N ASP A 634 -26.58 13.98 25.22
CA ASP A 634 -27.70 13.02 25.06
C ASP A 634 -27.29 11.54 24.98
N HIS A 635 -26.00 11.20 25.12
CA HIS A 635 -25.55 9.80 25.13
C HIS A 635 -24.60 9.50 26.30
N VAL A 636 -25.12 9.59 27.52
CA VAL A 636 -24.58 8.84 28.66
C VAL A 636 -25.74 8.05 29.24
N PRO A 637 -25.80 6.71 29.06
CA PRO A 637 -26.72 5.90 29.83
C PRO A 637 -26.28 5.99 31.30
N ALA A 638 -27.15 6.54 32.14
CA ALA A 638 -26.99 6.46 33.58
C ALA A 638 -27.20 5.00 34.03
N GLU A 639 -26.40 4.58 35.00
CA GLU A 639 -26.48 3.34 35.80
C GLU A 639 -25.75 2.09 35.27
N VAL A 640 -24.49 1.93 35.73
CA VAL A 640 -23.98 0.63 36.16
C VAL A 640 -23.32 0.80 37.53
N SER A 641 -24.12 0.74 38.58
CA SER A 641 -23.65 0.33 39.89
C SER A 641 -23.42 -1.17 39.84
N SER A 642 -22.21 -1.64 40.16
CA SER A 642 -21.96 -3.07 40.43
C SER A 642 -22.94 -3.61 41.48
N PRO A 643 -23.25 -4.91 41.42
CA PRO A 643 -23.19 -5.69 42.64
C PRO A 643 -22.39 -6.99 42.46
N LEU A 644 -21.77 -7.36 43.58
CA LEU A 644 -21.15 -8.64 43.86
C LEU A 644 -22.09 -9.82 43.55
N ALA A 645 -21.47 -10.94 43.19
CA ALA A 645 -22.08 -12.22 42.89
C ALA A 645 -23.04 -12.77 43.96
N ASP A 646 -24.16 -13.35 43.51
CA ASP A 646 -24.89 -14.42 44.18
C ASP A 646 -25.28 -15.46 43.11
N PRO A 647 -24.85 -16.74 43.19
CA PRO A 647 -25.05 -17.73 42.13
C PRO A 647 -26.35 -18.50 42.35
N SER A 648 -27.50 -17.95 41.95
CA SER A 648 -28.73 -18.73 41.70
C SER A 648 -29.89 -17.87 41.18
N ALA A 649 -29.99 -17.67 39.86
CA ALA A 649 -31.24 -17.35 39.18
C ALA A 649 -31.09 -17.55 37.66
N GLU A 650 -32.06 -18.24 37.06
CA GLU A 650 -32.11 -18.60 35.64
C GLU A 650 -32.29 -17.37 34.73
N THR A 651 -31.51 -17.33 33.63
CA THR A 651 -31.56 -16.32 32.58
C THR A 651 -32.69 -16.57 31.59
N THR A 652 -33.48 -15.55 31.28
CA THR A 652 -34.28 -15.45 30.04
C THR A 652 -33.79 -14.23 29.28
N ASP A 653 -33.31 -14.46 28.06
CA ASP A 653 -32.84 -13.45 27.11
C ASP A 653 -34.03 -12.92 26.29
N ASP A 654 -34.17 -11.60 26.19
CA ASP A 654 -34.98 -10.94 25.15
C ASP A 654 -34.19 -9.74 24.59
N VAL A 655 -33.75 -9.86 23.33
CA VAL A 655 -33.18 -8.81 22.49
C VAL A 655 -34.28 -8.35 21.53
N PRO A 656 -34.46 -7.05 21.23
CA PRO A 656 -35.53 -6.63 20.32
C PRO A 656 -35.16 -6.95 18.86
N ASP A 657 -36.04 -7.72 18.20
CA ASP A 657 -36.02 -8.00 16.77
C ASP A 657 -36.05 -6.70 15.94
N LEU A 658 -35.05 -6.49 15.09
CA LEU A 658 -35.07 -5.45 14.05
C LEU A 658 -35.77 -6.01 12.80
N ALA A 659 -36.95 -5.49 12.49
CA ALA A 659 -37.68 -5.87 11.30
C ALA A 659 -36.95 -5.43 10.01
N PRO A 660 -37.05 -6.20 8.91
CA PRO A 660 -36.43 -5.84 7.64
C PRO A 660 -37.05 -4.56 7.05
N LEU A 661 -36.20 -3.72 6.45
CA LEU A 661 -36.59 -2.47 5.80
C LEU A 661 -37.57 -2.74 4.65
N THR A 662 -38.60 -1.92 4.57
CA THR A 662 -39.61 -1.98 3.52
C THR A 662 -39.07 -1.46 2.19
N ALA A 663 -39.65 -1.90 1.08
CA ALA A 663 -39.29 -1.42 -0.26
C ALA A 663 -39.46 0.12 -0.43
N ALA A 664 -40.32 0.74 0.37
CA ALA A 664 -40.50 2.19 0.40
C ALA A 664 -39.32 2.91 1.08
N GLU A 665 -38.80 2.36 2.19
CA GLU A 665 -37.62 2.90 2.89
C GLU A 665 -36.35 2.73 2.04
N ILE A 666 -36.21 1.61 1.33
CA ILE A 666 -35.11 1.38 0.39
C ILE A 666 -35.15 2.39 -0.77
N ALA A 667 -36.34 2.71 -1.28
CA ALA A 667 -36.51 3.70 -2.34
C ALA A 667 -36.20 5.13 -1.87
N GLU A 668 -36.61 5.50 -0.65
CA GLU A 668 -36.35 6.84 -0.09
C GLU A 668 -34.85 7.09 0.11
N ILE A 669 -34.12 6.08 0.59
CA ILE A 669 -32.65 6.07 0.75
C ILE A 669 -31.95 6.20 -0.61
N ALA A 670 -32.43 5.51 -1.65
CA ALA A 670 -31.89 5.63 -3.00
C ALA A 670 -32.06 7.03 -3.61
N THR A 671 -33.15 7.74 -3.29
CA THR A 671 -33.35 9.15 -3.70
C THR A 671 -32.38 10.12 -3.02
N TRP A 672 -31.91 9.82 -1.81
CA TRP A 672 -30.93 10.63 -1.10
C TRP A 672 -29.53 10.52 -1.73
N ALA A 673 -29.15 9.32 -2.19
CA ALA A 673 -27.86 9.05 -2.85
C ALA A 673 -27.62 9.89 -4.14
N ASN A 674 -28.69 10.40 -4.77
CA ASN A 674 -28.61 11.23 -5.99
C ASN A 674 -28.39 12.73 -5.72
N ARG A 675 -28.34 13.20 -4.46
CA ARG A 675 -28.19 14.65 -4.15
C ARG A 675 -26.76 15.18 -4.21
N GLY A 676 -25.80 14.37 -4.67
CA GLY A 676 -24.36 14.74 -4.75
C GLY A 676 -23.86 15.24 -6.11
N VAL A 677 -24.72 15.48 -7.11
CA VAL A 677 -24.27 15.92 -8.45
C VAL A 677 -24.04 17.45 -8.48
N PRO A 678 -22.83 17.95 -8.77
CA PRO A 678 -22.61 19.38 -8.99
C PRO A 678 -23.35 19.87 -10.25
N ALA A 679 -23.88 21.10 -10.21
CA ALA A 679 -24.60 21.70 -11.33
C ALA A 679 -23.72 21.75 -12.61
N GLY A 680 -24.09 20.99 -13.64
CA GLY A 680 -23.42 21.00 -14.96
C GLY A 680 -23.39 19.65 -15.69
N VAL A 681 -23.68 18.54 -15.01
CA VAL A 681 -23.79 17.21 -15.65
C VAL A 681 -25.25 16.96 -16.06
N PRO A 682 -25.56 16.64 -17.33
CA PRO A 682 -26.93 16.31 -17.71
C PRO A 682 -27.39 15.04 -16.97
N PRO A 683 -28.63 15.00 -16.45
CA PRO A 683 -29.14 13.83 -15.75
C PRO A 683 -29.11 12.61 -16.67
N ALA A 684 -28.63 11.48 -16.15
CA ALA A 684 -28.74 10.19 -16.82
C ALA A 684 -30.22 9.89 -17.13
N PRO A 685 -30.54 9.25 -18.27
CA PRO A 685 -31.91 8.87 -18.57
C PRO A 685 -32.43 7.92 -17.48
N ALA A 686 -33.64 8.20 -16.98
CA ALA A 686 -34.26 7.44 -15.90
C ALA A 686 -34.36 5.94 -16.26
N PRO A 687 -34.11 5.03 -15.30
CA PRO A 687 -34.26 3.61 -15.55
C PRO A 687 -35.74 3.27 -15.76
N VAL A 688 -36.04 2.63 -16.89
CA VAL A 688 -37.36 2.12 -17.23
C VAL A 688 -37.60 0.85 -16.40
N TRP A 689 -38.13 1.00 -15.19
CA TRP A 689 -38.76 -0.10 -14.45
C TRP A 689 -40.26 0.13 -14.46
N ALA A 690 -40.90 -0.26 -15.57
CA ALA A 690 -42.33 -0.43 -15.63
C ALA A 690 -42.63 -1.76 -16.33
N GLU A 691 -43.55 -2.50 -15.70
CA GLU A 691 -44.27 -3.66 -16.23
C GLU A 691 -43.52 -5.00 -16.27
N VAL A 692 -43.63 -5.76 -15.19
CA VAL A 692 -44.31 -7.08 -15.25
C VAL A 692 -45.12 -7.26 -13.95
N ARG A 693 -46.44 -7.06 -14.06
CA ARG A 693 -47.41 -7.70 -13.18
C ARG A 693 -47.82 -9.01 -13.86
N GLU A 694 -47.62 -10.13 -13.19
CA GLU A 694 -48.63 -11.17 -12.96
C GLU A 694 -48.20 -12.06 -11.81
#